data_AF-A0A485L730-F1
#
_entry.id   AF-A0A485L730-F1
#
_cell.length_a   1.000
_cell.length_b   1.000
_cell.length_c   1.000
_cell.angle_alpha   90.00
_cell.angle_beta   90.00
_cell.angle_gamma   90.00
#
_symmetry.space_group_name_H-M   'P 1'
#
loop_
_entity.id
_entity.type
_entity.pdbx_description
1 polymer ?
#
loop_
_entity_poly.entity_id
_entity_poly.type
_entity_poly.pdbx_seq_one_letter_code
_entity_poly.pdbx_strand_id
1 'polypeptide(L)'
;MFSVMTASLLVRGVETVTHERFTYHETDSTHTKRHAATQSTPAPMTQATINDISATLSAKRPWKAPHKSRVLAWVNHTPTLRGPAMFRDATKRFRPPVERPKQFHVPPSNNTSPRTASDAPTLDRWTVRDHFYSTVSRILSLLAALLILLSEMMSSTANKNVLFGTVSPSEPAIPYSSPYMSQYLATLVSQPLVVQRMVQTIESNATSLTVFYLERSNTSSFNHGLVLQPMSCSPPSLVTDPLYDAAYIEPLLHHALSSLGDWSKNQYVFVDCSFDGRVLADTSTVKLYLVDESMTNFSTLVVQTMSVTRPTIRFNTMGGVAMLCTTPLKAMYVDPTTRTVSTTLLASYTVTFGFTFPYEWGTFDRITLDDLIPQTNGQWQATVESTGERFQLAGTTGVYRESPTVQASFSYFYWALPSDPVEFATTIQYINVYVRKDVRGWFRCFLGLGIGFNIAVNTLVSLVVVTNLWRTSRVIWIPDVFPAIQRRACARIALLCVDCAVNHMWYPYTYVLSQGGYRTNWVGTLFLEEIYRADGLMVCLACGYVITYVLRIRLKLMYVVGIYGFCFINRLWLVDHYGICPNEALKIIETDYLSNVIPGNVGGMELWAHHEDSASMSDRLLLFANEVTWLILAMGVTFGYALMTKIAVHAIAHAKNIAVSRRWITVHSVSHLSGSTGLSRLSQMTARVASDIAIHAFTPTVAPPTKVQPVDVPNSNILGKSDQRHWMRRSSLYDGMTHLDVDNTRVERCVGMVVGHMTGFVASTTDYVAEVQGDKTRVYVSLSGLWLLGFVVVNDRLLVAINDIVFLVLNIILPWHLVRVYGFALHGQVVAKRQHQIFPNDVQLFELRNLSLKTLR
;
A
#
# COMPACT_ATOMS: atom_id res chain seq x y z
N MET A 1 -16.13 -23.68 4.13
CA MET A 1 -14.93 -22.90 4.55
C MET A 1 -15.27 -21.71 5.46
N PHE A 2 -16.39 -20.98 5.27
CA PHE A 2 -16.73 -19.81 6.09
C PHE A 2 -17.27 -20.10 7.51
N SER A 3 -17.75 -21.31 7.80
CA SER A 3 -18.33 -21.64 9.13
C SER A 3 -17.35 -22.31 10.11
N VAL A 4 -16.19 -22.77 9.63
CA VAL A 4 -15.17 -23.45 10.46
C VAL A 4 -14.17 -22.46 11.05
N MET A 5 -13.97 -21.30 10.40
CA MET A 5 -13.13 -20.23 10.92
C MET A 5 -13.79 -19.42 12.04
N THR A 6 -15.11 -19.30 12.05
CA THR A 6 -15.87 -18.56 13.06
C THR A 6 -15.96 -19.30 14.39
N ALA A 7 -15.97 -20.63 14.38
CA ALA A 7 -16.03 -21.45 15.60
C ALA A 7 -14.69 -21.55 16.35
N SER A 8 -13.56 -21.59 15.64
CA SER A 8 -12.23 -21.72 16.27
C SER A 8 -11.70 -20.42 16.91
N LEU A 9 -12.23 -19.25 16.55
CA LEU A 9 -11.81 -17.96 17.11
C LEU A 9 -12.58 -17.56 18.37
N LEU A 10 -13.79 -18.10 18.61
CA LEU A 10 -14.59 -17.79 19.79
C LEU A 10 -14.25 -18.65 21.02
N VAL A 11 -13.54 -19.77 20.85
CA VAL A 11 -13.25 -20.72 21.95
C VAL A 11 -11.86 -20.51 22.58
N ARG A 12 -11.02 -19.61 22.06
CA ARG A 12 -9.66 -19.35 22.60
C ARG A 12 -9.42 -17.94 23.16
N GLY A 13 -10.46 -17.12 23.31
CA GLY A 13 -10.35 -15.71 23.72
C GLY A 13 -10.88 -15.38 25.11
N VAL A 14 -11.17 -16.35 25.96
CA VAL A 14 -11.67 -16.11 27.32
C VAL A 14 -10.82 -16.86 28.33
N GLU A 15 -9.61 -16.35 28.57
CA GLU A 15 -8.95 -16.52 29.86
C GLU A 15 -8.92 -15.14 30.54
N THR A 16 -9.73 -15.05 31.57
CA THR A 16 -9.89 -13.91 32.48
C THR A 16 -8.58 -13.66 33.23
N VAL A 17 -7.92 -12.53 32.95
CA VAL A 17 -6.91 -11.96 33.86
C VAL A 17 -7.61 -10.93 34.72
N THR A 18 -7.63 -11.21 36.02
CA THR A 18 -8.11 -10.35 37.10
C THR A 18 -7.26 -9.09 37.19
N HIS A 19 -7.90 -7.93 37.04
CA HIS A 19 -7.30 -6.62 37.32
C HIS A 19 -7.13 -6.44 38.84
N GLU A 20 -5.89 -6.43 39.33
CA GLU A 20 -5.56 -5.72 40.58
C GLU A 20 -5.25 -4.26 40.25
N ARG A 21 -5.98 -3.38 40.93
CA ARG A 21 -6.00 -1.94 40.75
C ARG A 21 -5.07 -1.33 41.81
N PHE A 22 -3.83 -0.98 41.45
CA PHE A 22 -3.01 -0.10 42.28
C PHE A 22 -3.28 1.35 41.88
N THR A 23 -4.05 2.03 42.72
CA THR A 23 -4.21 3.49 42.71
C THR A 23 -2.96 4.13 43.30
N TYR A 24 -2.21 4.87 42.49
CA TYR A 24 -1.32 5.91 42.98
C TYR A 24 -2.02 7.26 42.85
N HIS A 25 -2.22 7.91 43.99
CA HIS A 25 -2.51 9.32 44.12
C HIS A 25 -1.24 10.09 43.80
N GLU A 26 -1.27 11.01 42.84
CA GLU A 26 -0.31 12.11 42.85
C GLU A 26 -0.99 13.41 42.39
N THR A 27 -0.70 14.43 43.17
CA THR A 27 -1.37 15.71 43.30
C THR A 27 -0.95 16.71 42.23
N ASP A 28 -1.92 17.49 41.77
CA ASP A 28 -1.74 18.75 41.03
C ASP A 28 -0.82 19.73 41.77
N SER A 29 0.17 20.28 41.05
CA SER A 29 0.55 21.68 41.24
C SER A 29 1.13 22.28 39.95
N THR A 30 0.35 23.21 39.39
CA THR A 30 0.74 24.23 38.40
C THR A 30 1.81 25.19 38.95
N HIS A 31 2.81 25.59 38.14
CA HIS A 31 3.05 26.97 37.66
C HIS A 31 4.52 27.30 37.22
N THR A 32 4.63 27.80 35.96
CA THR A 32 5.50 28.90 35.43
C THR A 32 7.04 28.97 35.55
N LYS A 33 7.68 29.02 34.37
CA LYS A 33 8.72 29.95 33.84
C LYS A 33 9.78 30.57 34.80
N ARG A 34 11.08 30.37 34.49
CA ARG A 34 12.05 31.45 34.12
C ARG A 34 13.47 30.94 33.77
N HIS A 35 14.16 31.80 33.02
CA HIS A 35 15.49 31.69 32.42
C HIS A 35 16.69 31.74 33.39
N ALA A 36 17.79 31.11 32.91
CA ALA A 36 19.19 31.54 32.89
C ALA A 36 20.09 31.51 34.15
N ALA A 37 21.22 30.82 33.95
CA ALA A 37 22.62 31.20 34.19
C ALA A 37 23.37 30.69 35.44
N THR A 38 24.61 30.27 35.12
CA THR A 38 25.89 30.36 35.86
C THR A 38 26.33 29.26 36.84
N GLN A 39 27.37 28.52 36.38
CA GLN A 39 28.60 28.06 37.06
C GLN A 39 28.70 28.16 38.59
N SER A 40 28.99 27.02 39.23
CA SER A 40 30.10 26.89 40.20
C SER A 40 30.29 25.43 40.64
N THR A 41 31.49 24.90 40.43
CA THR A 41 32.16 23.84 41.21
C THR A 41 33.11 24.51 42.22
N PRO A 42 33.82 23.82 43.14
CA PRO A 42 33.69 22.42 43.62
C PRO A 42 33.76 22.30 45.17
N ALA A 43 33.58 21.08 45.73
CA ALA A 43 34.43 20.48 46.79
C ALA A 43 33.75 19.24 47.45
N PRO A 44 34.55 18.30 48.02
CA PRO A 44 34.19 16.89 48.15
C PRO A 44 33.69 16.50 49.54
N MET A 45 32.98 15.39 49.65
CA MET A 45 32.77 14.73 50.95
C MET A 45 32.92 13.22 50.84
N THR A 46 33.69 12.71 51.80
CA THR A 46 34.29 11.39 51.97
C THR A 46 33.33 10.30 52.45
N GLN A 47 33.65 9.08 52.00
CA GLN A 47 33.57 7.75 52.62
C GLN A 47 33.03 7.62 54.06
N ALA A 48 32.27 6.52 54.28
CA ALA A 48 32.10 5.68 55.50
C ALA A 48 30.62 5.54 55.94
N THR A 49 30.00 4.40 56.28
CA THR A 49 30.30 2.95 56.32
C THR A 49 28.97 2.24 56.69
N ILE A 50 28.90 0.92 56.45
CA ILE A 50 28.27 -0.13 57.29
C ILE A 50 27.13 -0.94 56.65
N ASN A 51 27.50 -2.21 56.39
CA ASN A 51 26.71 -3.40 56.18
C ASN A 51 25.76 -3.69 57.36
N ASP A 52 24.55 -4.18 57.08
CA ASP A 52 24.05 -5.48 57.59
C ASP A 52 22.55 -5.60 57.28
N ILE A 53 22.19 -6.68 56.59
CA ILE A 53 21.34 -7.74 57.15
C ILE A 53 21.21 -8.81 56.06
N SER A 54 21.84 -9.93 56.33
CA SER A 54 21.63 -11.19 55.64
C SER A 54 20.67 -12.07 56.44
N ALA A 55 19.89 -12.85 55.69
CA ALA A 55 19.39 -14.18 56.02
C ALA A 55 18.34 -14.40 57.12
N THR A 56 17.18 -14.90 56.69
CA THR A 56 16.43 -15.99 57.37
C THR A 56 15.64 -16.76 56.30
N LEU A 57 16.19 -17.85 55.76
CA LEU A 57 15.86 -19.26 56.07
C LEU A 57 14.34 -19.56 56.06
N SER A 58 13.83 -20.22 55.01
CA SER A 58 13.74 -21.69 54.84
C SER A 58 12.46 -22.32 55.43
N ALA A 59 11.61 -22.94 54.60
CA ALA A 59 11.38 -24.41 54.59
C ALA A 59 10.03 -24.88 53.98
N LYS A 60 10.14 -25.88 53.07
CA LYS A 60 9.28 -27.09 52.90
C LYS A 60 7.86 -26.89 52.30
N ARG A 61 7.30 -27.71 51.39
CA ARG A 61 7.58 -29.07 50.85
C ARG A 61 6.70 -29.33 49.58
N PRO A 62 6.87 -30.47 48.85
CA PRO A 62 6.56 -30.63 47.42
C PRO A 62 5.26 -31.41 47.11
N TRP A 63 4.80 -31.33 45.85
CA TRP A 63 3.83 -32.29 45.28
C TRP A 63 4.26 -32.82 43.90
N LYS A 64 3.96 -34.10 43.71
CA LYS A 64 4.45 -35.04 42.68
C LYS A 64 3.83 -34.85 41.29
N ALA A 65 4.57 -35.33 40.29
CA ALA A 65 4.16 -35.61 38.91
C ALA A 65 3.00 -36.63 38.80
N PRO A 66 2.41 -36.76 37.59
CA PRO A 66 2.71 -37.99 36.85
C PRO A 66 2.96 -37.82 35.32
N HIS A 67 3.75 -38.76 34.82
CA HIS A 67 3.93 -39.19 33.43
C HIS A 67 2.63 -39.33 32.62
N LYS A 68 2.68 -38.99 31.32
CA LYS A 68 2.71 -39.99 30.22
C LYS A 68 2.96 -39.36 28.85
N SER A 69 3.80 -40.07 28.12
CA SER A 69 4.29 -39.88 26.76
C SER A 69 3.24 -40.18 25.70
N ARG A 70 3.33 -39.49 24.54
CA ARG A 70 3.11 -40.11 23.22
C ARG A 70 3.75 -39.29 22.10
N VAL A 71 4.84 -39.87 21.59
CA VAL A 71 5.51 -39.59 20.32
C VAL A 71 4.59 -40.04 19.18
N LEU A 72 4.47 -39.24 18.12
CA LEU A 72 4.10 -39.74 16.79
C LEU A 72 4.71 -38.80 15.73
N ALA A 73 5.81 -39.27 15.15
CA ALA A 73 6.36 -38.81 13.88
C ALA A 73 5.44 -39.27 12.74
N TRP A 74 5.24 -38.43 11.72
CA TRP A 74 4.72 -38.88 10.43
C TRP A 74 5.62 -38.38 9.30
N VAL A 75 6.13 -39.37 8.58
CA VAL A 75 7.04 -39.32 7.44
C VAL A 75 6.22 -39.32 6.15
N ASN A 76 6.76 -38.63 5.15
CA ASN A 76 6.32 -38.56 3.75
C ASN A 76 6.13 -39.94 3.10
N HIS A 77 5.08 -40.08 2.27
CA HIS A 77 5.16 -40.94 1.09
C HIS A 77 4.23 -40.47 -0.04
N THR A 78 4.87 -40.23 -1.19
CA THR A 78 4.30 -40.28 -2.55
C THR A 78 3.83 -41.69 -2.91
N PRO A 79 2.98 -41.85 -3.94
CA PRO A 79 3.44 -42.71 -5.03
C PRO A 79 3.05 -42.28 -6.45
N THR A 80 3.88 -42.72 -7.37
CA THR A 80 3.84 -42.63 -8.82
C THR A 80 3.05 -43.78 -9.47
N LEU A 81 2.41 -43.44 -10.60
CA LEU A 81 2.14 -44.20 -11.83
C LEU A 81 2.31 -45.74 -11.88
N ARG A 82 1.26 -46.43 -12.37
CA ARG A 82 1.33 -47.53 -13.37
C ARG A 82 -0.07 -47.85 -13.95
N GLY A 83 -0.19 -47.81 -15.29
CA GLY A 83 -1.14 -48.69 -16.04
C GLY A 83 -0.52 -50.10 -16.22
N PRO A 84 -1.09 -51.05 -17.00
CA PRO A 84 -1.97 -50.85 -18.17
C PRO A 84 -3.11 -51.90 -18.43
N ALA A 85 -3.85 -51.66 -19.52
CA ALA A 85 -4.38 -52.61 -20.52
C ALA A 85 -5.70 -53.41 -20.33
N MET A 86 -6.52 -53.28 -21.40
CA MET A 86 -7.40 -54.26 -22.10
C MET A 86 -8.62 -54.88 -21.40
N PHE A 87 -9.81 -54.59 -21.95
CA PHE A 87 -10.65 -55.62 -22.62
C PHE A 87 -11.63 -54.97 -23.62
N ARG A 88 -11.90 -55.71 -24.70
CA ARG A 88 -12.65 -55.35 -25.92
C ARG A 88 -14.07 -55.96 -25.88
N ASP A 89 -14.95 -55.37 -26.71
CA ASP A 89 -16.19 -55.88 -27.31
C ASP A 89 -17.44 -56.16 -26.45
N ALA A 90 -18.57 -55.50 -26.74
CA ALA A 90 -19.48 -55.89 -27.83
C ALA A 90 -20.77 -55.04 -27.89
N THR A 91 -21.02 -54.49 -29.07
CA THR A 91 -22.29 -54.15 -29.78
C THR A 91 -23.67 -54.29 -29.09
N LYS A 92 -24.56 -53.28 -29.24
CA LYS A 92 -25.73 -53.33 -30.17
C LYS A 92 -26.61 -52.04 -30.15
N ARG A 93 -26.92 -51.61 -31.39
CA ARG A 93 -28.02 -50.80 -31.96
C ARG A 93 -29.17 -50.34 -31.05
N PHE A 94 -29.61 -49.09 -31.21
CA PHE A 94 -30.96 -48.71 -31.73
C PHE A 94 -31.01 -47.19 -32.00
N ARG A 95 -31.38 -46.79 -33.23
CA ARG A 95 -31.77 -45.41 -33.62
C ARG A 95 -33.29 -45.37 -33.80
N PRO A 96 -33.99 -44.30 -33.37
CA PRO A 96 -35.33 -43.98 -33.87
C PRO A 96 -35.29 -42.93 -35.00
N PRO A 97 -36.41 -42.74 -35.73
CA PRO A 97 -36.39 -42.36 -37.14
C PRO A 97 -36.52 -40.86 -37.40
N VAL A 98 -36.09 -40.48 -38.60
CA VAL A 98 -36.18 -39.16 -39.22
C VAL A 98 -37.55 -39.00 -39.88
N GLU A 99 -38.35 -38.03 -39.42
CA GLU A 99 -39.56 -37.59 -40.10
C GLU A 99 -39.26 -36.40 -41.04
N ARG A 100 -39.73 -36.54 -42.29
CA ARG A 100 -39.73 -35.50 -43.33
C ARG A 100 -40.92 -34.56 -43.14
N PRO A 101 -40.79 -33.23 -43.30
CA PRO A 101 -41.95 -32.37 -43.44
C PRO A 101 -42.47 -32.36 -44.87
N LYS A 102 -43.80 -32.47 -44.95
CA LYS A 102 -44.64 -32.49 -46.15
C LYS A 102 -44.64 -31.13 -46.85
N GLN A 103 -44.52 -31.16 -48.18
CA GLN A 103 -44.80 -30.02 -49.07
C GLN A 103 -46.31 -29.73 -49.08
N PHE A 104 -46.68 -28.47 -48.90
CA PHE A 104 -48.01 -27.95 -49.17
C PHE A 104 -47.94 -26.97 -50.33
N HIS A 105 -48.86 -27.14 -51.28
CA HIS A 105 -48.98 -26.42 -52.55
C HIS A 105 -50.30 -25.61 -52.50
N VAL A 106 -50.27 -24.29 -52.67
CA VAL A 106 -51.43 -23.44 -53.07
C VAL A 106 -50.90 -22.14 -53.76
N PRO A 107 -51.70 -21.34 -54.51
CA PRO A 107 -51.56 -21.07 -55.94
C PRO A 107 -51.11 -19.62 -56.28
N PRO A 108 -50.93 -19.23 -57.56
CA PRO A 108 -50.39 -17.91 -57.92
C PRO A 108 -51.48 -16.86 -58.12
N SER A 109 -51.25 -15.61 -57.71
CA SER A 109 -51.94 -14.45 -58.29
C SER A 109 -51.20 -13.11 -58.12
N ASN A 110 -50.92 -12.52 -59.28
CA ASN A 110 -50.98 -11.11 -59.67
C ASN A 110 -49.93 -10.07 -59.21
N ASN A 111 -49.22 -9.60 -60.24
CA ASN A 111 -48.53 -8.33 -60.41
C ASN A 111 -49.23 -7.12 -59.77
N THR A 112 -48.47 -6.32 -59.02
CA THR A 112 -48.63 -4.85 -58.96
C THR A 112 -47.26 -4.20 -58.75
N SER A 113 -47.07 -3.08 -59.44
CA SER A 113 -45.84 -2.33 -59.67
C SER A 113 -45.28 -1.59 -58.43
N PRO A 114 -43.99 -1.20 -58.46
CA PRO A 114 -43.34 -0.51 -57.33
C PRO A 114 -43.64 0.99 -57.35
N ARG A 115 -44.17 1.52 -56.23
CA ARG A 115 -44.25 2.98 -55.99
C ARG A 115 -43.54 3.32 -54.68
N THR A 116 -42.30 3.79 -54.86
CA THR A 116 -41.55 4.79 -54.08
C THR A 116 -42.02 5.08 -52.65
N ALA A 117 -41.36 4.45 -51.69
CA ALA A 117 -41.23 4.95 -50.32
C ALA A 117 -40.01 5.88 -50.26
N SER A 118 -40.24 7.19 -50.26
CA SER A 118 -39.24 8.18 -49.85
C SER A 118 -39.81 8.96 -48.68
N ASP A 119 -39.08 8.90 -47.56
CA ASP A 119 -39.18 9.70 -46.33
C ASP A 119 -39.49 8.88 -45.06
N ALA A 120 -38.61 7.91 -44.78
CA ALA A 120 -38.36 7.47 -43.41
C ALA A 120 -37.16 8.26 -42.86
N PRO A 121 -37.20 8.77 -41.61
CA PRO A 121 -36.09 9.50 -41.01
C PRO A 121 -34.86 8.59 -40.94
N THR A 122 -33.76 9.04 -41.52
CA THR A 122 -32.47 8.34 -41.55
C THR A 122 -31.96 8.11 -40.13
N LEU A 123 -32.13 6.87 -39.65
CA LEU A 123 -31.50 6.36 -38.43
C LEU A 123 -29.97 6.41 -38.62
N ASP A 124 -29.26 6.93 -37.62
CA ASP A 124 -27.80 7.15 -37.60
C ASP A 124 -27.03 5.94 -38.17
N ARG A 125 -26.32 6.18 -39.29
CA ARG A 125 -25.40 5.24 -39.91
C ARG A 125 -24.13 5.18 -39.06
N TRP A 126 -24.13 4.33 -38.04
CA TRP A 126 -22.96 4.08 -37.19
C TRP A 126 -21.75 3.71 -38.05
N THR A 127 -20.68 4.48 -37.92
CA THR A 127 -19.45 4.22 -38.68
C THR A 127 -18.66 3.10 -38.01
N VAL A 128 -17.90 2.30 -38.77
CA VAL A 128 -17.01 1.24 -38.24
C VAL A 128 -16.11 1.77 -37.10
N ARG A 129 -15.74 3.05 -37.19
CA ARG A 129 -14.96 3.79 -36.20
C ARG A 129 -15.64 3.84 -34.82
N ASP A 130 -16.95 4.03 -34.76
CA ASP A 130 -17.70 4.15 -33.50
C ASP A 130 -17.80 2.80 -32.79
N HIS A 131 -17.95 1.71 -33.55
CA HIS A 131 -17.97 0.35 -33.01
C HIS A 131 -16.59 -0.06 -32.46
N PHE A 132 -15.51 0.26 -33.19
CA PHE A 132 -14.14 0.04 -32.75
C PHE A 132 -13.84 0.81 -31.45
N TYR A 133 -14.13 2.12 -31.42
CA TYR A 133 -13.89 2.97 -30.25
C TYR A 133 -14.65 2.47 -29.00
N SER A 134 -15.91 2.08 -29.18
CA SER A 134 -16.74 1.55 -28.09
C SER A 134 -16.15 0.24 -27.53
N THR A 135 -15.71 -0.65 -28.42
CA THR A 135 -15.10 -1.94 -28.03
C THR A 135 -13.78 -1.75 -27.29
N VAL A 136 -12.87 -0.92 -27.81
CA VAL A 136 -11.60 -0.59 -27.15
C VAL A 136 -11.84 0.03 -25.78
N SER A 137 -12.80 0.95 -25.67
CA SER A 137 -13.14 1.58 -24.38
C SER A 137 -13.64 0.57 -23.34
N ARG A 138 -14.36 -0.48 -23.75
CA ARG A 138 -14.82 -1.55 -22.85
C ARG A 138 -13.69 -2.47 -22.42
N ILE A 139 -12.80 -2.84 -23.34
CA ILE A 139 -11.59 -3.62 -23.01
C ILE A 139 -10.76 -2.89 -21.97
N LEU A 140 -10.48 -1.60 -22.20
CA LEU A 140 -9.70 -0.78 -21.27
C LEU A 140 -10.40 -0.61 -19.90
N SER A 141 -11.73 -0.51 -19.88
CA SER A 141 -12.49 -0.43 -18.62
C SER A 141 -12.46 -1.76 -17.86
N LEU A 142 -12.52 -2.90 -18.56
CA LEU A 142 -12.36 -4.22 -17.96
C LEU A 142 -10.94 -4.39 -17.39
N LEU A 143 -9.90 -4.01 -18.14
CA LEU A 143 -8.52 -4.04 -17.66
C LEU A 143 -8.33 -3.15 -16.43
N ALA A 144 -8.90 -1.95 -16.42
CA ALA A 144 -8.88 -1.07 -15.26
C ALA A 144 -9.57 -1.71 -14.03
N ALA A 145 -10.71 -2.38 -14.23
CA ALA A 145 -11.39 -3.10 -13.14
C ALA A 145 -10.55 -4.28 -12.60
N LEU A 146 -9.84 -5.01 -13.48
CA LEU A 146 -8.93 -6.07 -13.08
C LEU A 146 -7.71 -5.53 -12.32
N LEU A 147 -7.16 -4.39 -12.73
CA LEU A 147 -6.08 -3.71 -11.99
C LEU A 147 -6.52 -3.30 -10.58
N ILE A 148 -7.75 -2.80 -10.44
CA ILE A 148 -8.34 -2.52 -9.12
C ILE A 148 -8.41 -3.81 -8.30
N LEU A 149 -8.94 -4.90 -8.86
CA LEU A 149 -9.01 -6.19 -8.16
C LEU A 149 -7.64 -6.69 -7.73
N LEU A 150 -6.63 -6.63 -8.60
CA LEU A 150 -5.25 -7.02 -8.28
C LEU A 150 -4.68 -6.16 -7.16
N SER A 151 -4.89 -4.84 -7.20
CA SER A 151 -4.45 -3.94 -6.13
C SER A 151 -5.10 -4.29 -4.79
N GLU A 152 -6.39 -4.65 -4.79
CA GLU A 152 -7.11 -5.08 -3.59
C GLU A 152 -6.62 -6.43 -3.03
N MET A 153 -6.32 -7.39 -3.92
CA MET A 153 -5.79 -8.68 -3.50
C MET A 153 -4.41 -8.56 -2.88
N MET A 154 -3.54 -7.74 -3.48
CA MET A 154 -2.21 -7.45 -2.94
C MET A 154 -2.31 -6.74 -1.59
N SER A 155 -3.15 -5.71 -1.48
CA SER A 155 -3.39 -5.00 -0.22
C SER A 155 -3.96 -5.90 0.87
N SER A 156 -4.89 -6.80 0.54
CA SER A 156 -5.46 -7.76 1.51
C SER A 156 -4.40 -8.75 2.01
N THR A 157 -3.51 -9.20 1.13
CA THR A 157 -2.39 -10.08 1.49
C THR A 157 -1.39 -9.34 2.38
N ALA A 158 -1.04 -8.10 2.03
CA ALA A 158 -0.17 -7.24 2.81
C ALA A 158 -0.74 -6.95 4.21
N ASN A 159 -2.03 -6.57 4.32
CA ASN A 159 -2.70 -6.37 5.61
C ASN A 159 -2.67 -7.63 6.48
N LYS A 160 -2.86 -8.82 5.88
CA LYS A 160 -2.75 -10.10 6.59
C LYS A 160 -1.33 -10.31 7.13
N ASN A 161 -0.30 -10.01 6.34
CA ASN A 161 1.09 -10.17 6.78
C ASN A 161 1.42 -9.20 7.92
N VAL A 162 0.98 -7.94 7.83
CA VAL A 162 1.16 -6.93 8.88
C VAL A 162 0.44 -7.33 10.18
N LEU A 163 -0.71 -8.00 10.11
CA LEU A 163 -1.45 -8.47 11.28
C LEU A 163 -0.61 -9.43 12.15
N PHE A 164 0.16 -10.32 11.50
CA PHE A 164 1.03 -11.27 12.20
C PHE A 164 2.44 -10.73 12.47
N GLY A 165 2.79 -9.60 11.87
CA GLY A 165 4.16 -9.10 11.81
C GLY A 165 4.81 -9.54 10.50
N THR A 166 5.27 -8.57 9.72
CA THR A 166 6.01 -8.81 8.47
C THR A 166 7.40 -8.21 8.60
N VAL A 167 8.35 -8.85 7.94
CA VAL A 167 9.78 -8.53 7.98
C VAL A 167 10.28 -8.36 6.55
N SER A 168 11.11 -7.35 6.29
CA SER A 168 11.78 -7.19 5.00
C SER A 168 12.94 -8.16 4.84
N PRO A 169 13.42 -8.39 3.61
CA PRO A 169 14.77 -8.90 3.40
C PRO A 169 15.81 -7.98 4.06
N SER A 170 16.99 -8.52 4.34
CA SER A 170 18.15 -7.73 4.79
C SER A 170 18.61 -6.79 3.68
N GLU A 171 18.72 -5.50 3.99
CA GLU A 171 19.15 -4.46 3.05
C GLU A 171 20.37 -3.72 3.60
N PRO A 172 21.42 -3.48 2.79
CA PRO A 172 22.56 -2.69 3.23
C PRO A 172 22.11 -1.26 3.52
N ALA A 173 22.48 -0.78 4.70
CA ALA A 173 22.28 0.60 5.15
C ALA A 173 23.56 1.42 4.91
N ILE A 174 23.88 2.34 5.81
CA ILE A 174 25.03 3.25 5.67
C ILE A 174 26.33 2.48 5.98
N PRO A 175 27.36 2.54 5.11
CA PRO A 175 28.70 2.05 5.44
C PRO A 175 29.47 3.11 6.25
N TYR A 176 30.13 2.68 7.33
CA TYR A 176 31.06 3.52 8.09
C TYR A 176 32.49 3.18 7.74
N SER A 177 33.20 4.12 7.14
CA SER A 177 34.55 3.97 6.61
C SER A 177 35.59 4.59 7.55
N SER A 178 36.81 4.05 7.51
CA SER A 178 38.00 4.52 8.23
C SER A 178 39.15 4.75 7.24
N PRO A 179 39.05 5.81 6.41
CA PRO A 179 39.94 5.97 5.27
C PRO A 179 41.39 6.28 5.65
N TYR A 180 41.65 6.93 6.79
CA TYR A 180 43.03 7.18 7.21
C TYR A 180 43.70 5.90 7.70
N MET A 181 42.99 5.07 8.48
CA MET A 181 43.55 3.79 8.93
C MET A 181 43.84 2.87 7.75
N SER A 182 42.97 2.83 6.74
CA SER A 182 43.20 2.09 5.50
C SER A 182 44.55 2.45 4.84
N GLN A 183 44.86 3.74 4.77
CA GLN A 183 46.11 4.24 4.18
C GLN A 183 47.31 4.03 5.11
N TYR A 184 47.12 4.24 6.42
CA TYR A 184 48.18 4.11 7.42
C TYR A 184 48.61 2.66 7.65
N LEU A 185 47.69 1.71 7.46
CA LEU A 185 47.98 0.28 7.59
C LEU A 185 49.11 -0.15 6.65
N ALA A 186 49.22 0.45 5.46
CA ALA A 186 50.34 0.18 4.54
C ALA A 186 51.70 0.60 5.14
N THR A 187 51.74 1.74 5.85
CA THR A 187 52.94 2.19 6.57
C THR A 187 53.25 1.27 7.75
N LEU A 188 52.24 0.86 8.51
CA LEU A 188 52.39 -0.06 9.64
C LEU A 188 52.96 -1.42 9.21
N VAL A 189 52.45 -1.97 8.10
CA VAL A 189 52.90 -3.27 7.56
C VAL A 189 54.28 -3.18 6.92
N SER A 190 54.59 -2.11 6.18
CA SER A 190 55.87 -1.97 5.48
C SER A 190 57.03 -1.54 6.38
N GLN A 191 56.77 -0.75 7.43
CA GLN A 191 57.81 -0.16 8.29
C GLN A 191 57.45 -0.21 9.79
N PRO A 192 57.17 -1.40 10.36
CA PRO A 192 56.71 -1.52 11.76
C PRO A 192 57.70 -0.93 12.78
N LEU A 193 59.01 -1.15 12.57
CA LEU A 193 60.05 -0.62 13.47
C LEU A 193 60.16 0.91 13.46
N VAL A 194 59.81 1.55 12.33
CA VAL A 194 59.82 3.02 12.24
C VAL A 194 58.65 3.59 13.03
N VAL A 195 57.46 2.98 12.88
CA VAL A 195 56.27 3.34 13.65
C VAL A 195 56.51 3.14 15.15
N GLN A 196 57.13 2.01 15.54
CA GLN A 196 57.44 1.72 16.95
C GLN A 196 58.29 2.82 17.59
N ARG A 197 59.37 3.26 16.93
CA ARG A 197 60.24 4.33 17.46
C ARG A 197 59.51 5.68 17.52
N MET A 198 58.66 5.97 16.55
CA MET A 198 57.86 7.21 16.52
C MET A 198 56.91 7.27 17.72
N VAL A 199 56.18 6.19 17.95
CA VAL A 199 55.24 6.03 19.07
C VAL A 199 55.97 6.15 20.42
N GLN A 200 57.09 5.44 20.59
CA GLN A 200 57.92 5.51 21.82
C GLN A 200 58.48 6.91 22.10
N THR A 201 58.79 7.68 21.05
CA THR A 201 59.27 9.07 21.22
C THR A 201 58.16 9.96 21.78
N ILE A 202 56.93 9.76 21.32
CA ILE A 202 55.75 10.51 21.74
C ILE A 202 55.30 10.11 23.16
N GLU A 203 55.40 8.81 23.50
CA GLU A 203 54.93 8.24 24.77
C GLU A 203 55.78 8.61 25.99
N SER A 204 57.03 9.03 25.81
CA SER A 204 58.11 9.10 26.82
C SER A 204 57.85 9.83 28.15
N ASN A 205 56.64 10.36 28.41
CA ASN A 205 56.22 11.00 29.67
C ASN A 205 54.83 10.57 30.21
N ALA A 206 54.16 9.55 29.65
CA ALA A 206 52.80 9.18 30.06
C ALA A 206 52.77 8.14 31.19
N THR A 207 52.01 8.41 32.27
CA THR A 207 51.71 7.45 33.36
C THR A 207 50.42 6.67 33.14
N SER A 208 49.69 6.96 32.06
CA SER A 208 48.39 6.40 31.67
C SER A 208 48.42 5.88 30.24
N LEU A 209 47.37 5.17 29.81
CA LEU A 209 47.21 4.68 28.43
C LEU A 209 47.40 5.83 27.42
N THR A 210 48.36 5.69 26.49
CA THR A 210 48.60 6.67 25.43
C THR A 210 47.74 6.34 24.20
N VAL A 211 46.90 7.29 23.80
CA VAL A 211 46.05 7.19 22.60
C VAL A 211 46.65 8.05 21.48
N PHE A 212 46.82 7.45 20.30
CA PHE A 212 47.38 8.10 19.12
C PHE A 212 46.27 8.40 18.11
N TYR A 213 46.15 9.67 17.73
CA TYR A 213 45.11 10.14 16.83
C TYR A 213 45.69 10.30 15.43
N LEU A 214 45.12 9.57 14.47
CA LEU A 214 45.57 9.58 13.09
C LEU A 214 44.89 10.71 12.31
N GLU A 215 45.66 11.70 11.87
CA GLU A 215 45.16 12.87 11.15
C GLU A 215 45.96 13.10 9.86
N ARG A 216 45.41 13.92 8.97
CA ARG A 216 46.12 14.43 7.80
C ARG A 216 46.96 15.65 8.17
N SER A 217 48.21 15.71 7.70
CA SER A 217 49.05 16.89 7.94
C SER A 217 48.47 18.16 7.30
N ASN A 218 48.27 19.19 8.12
CA ASN A 218 47.80 20.51 7.71
C ASN A 218 48.93 21.43 7.19
N THR A 219 50.19 20.99 7.23
CA THR A 219 51.31 21.79 6.71
C THR A 219 51.37 21.69 5.18
N SER A 220 51.27 22.83 4.50
CA SER A 220 51.14 23.04 3.05
C SER A 220 52.38 22.67 2.20
N SER A 221 52.99 21.51 2.46
CA SER A 221 54.15 21.02 1.72
C SER A 221 53.83 19.72 1.01
N PHE A 222 53.25 19.82 -0.20
CA PHE A 222 53.25 18.92 -1.38
C PHE A 222 53.19 17.37 -1.26
N ASN A 223 53.23 16.80 -0.06
CA ASN A 223 53.03 15.39 0.28
C ASN A 223 52.07 15.35 1.46
N HIS A 224 50.77 15.29 1.15
CA HIS A 224 49.69 15.16 2.14
C HIS A 224 49.74 13.79 2.85
N GLY A 225 50.77 13.56 3.67
CA GLY A 225 50.96 12.35 4.48
C GLY A 225 50.10 12.36 5.75
N LEU A 226 49.84 11.15 6.25
CA LEU A 226 49.19 10.93 7.54
C LEU A 226 50.21 11.10 8.67
N VAL A 227 49.77 11.70 9.78
CA VAL A 227 50.60 12.00 10.96
C VAL A 227 49.84 11.54 12.21
N LEU A 228 50.59 11.14 13.24
CA LEU A 228 50.04 10.82 14.56
C LEU A 228 50.08 12.07 15.45
N GLN A 229 48.92 12.43 15.99
CA GLN A 229 48.76 13.47 17.01
C GLN A 229 48.59 12.82 18.40
N PRO A 230 49.17 13.40 19.46
CA PRO A 230 49.09 12.82 20.81
C PRO A 230 47.89 13.28 21.64
N MET A 231 47.19 14.35 21.24
CA MET A 231 46.19 14.99 22.11
C MET A 231 44.75 14.66 21.73
N SER A 232 44.34 14.93 20.50
CA SER A 232 42.98 14.73 20.04
C SER A 232 42.91 14.75 18.51
N CYS A 233 41.74 14.39 17.97
CA CYS A 233 41.42 14.63 16.57
C CYS A 233 41.12 16.12 16.28
N SER A 234 41.42 16.57 15.06
CA SER A 234 41.12 17.92 14.57
C SER A 234 40.39 17.87 13.21
N PRO A 235 39.37 18.72 12.97
CA PRO A 235 38.67 19.55 13.95
C PRO A 235 37.89 18.68 14.96
N PRO A 236 37.63 19.18 16.18
CA PRO A 236 36.90 18.41 17.16
C PRO A 236 35.42 18.27 16.78
N SER A 237 34.89 17.05 16.89
CA SER A 237 33.45 16.78 16.90
C SER A 237 32.92 17.03 18.30
N LEU A 238 32.01 17.99 18.45
CA LEU A 238 31.51 18.44 19.76
C LEU A 238 30.79 17.34 20.57
N VAL A 239 30.28 16.29 19.91
CA VAL A 239 29.42 15.29 20.56
C VAL A 239 30.13 13.94 20.73
N THR A 240 30.93 13.51 19.75
CA THR A 240 31.57 12.17 19.76
C THR A 240 33.00 12.14 20.25
N ASP A 241 33.74 13.26 20.22
CA ASP A 241 35.15 13.26 20.65
C ASP A 241 35.38 12.82 22.10
N PRO A 242 34.50 13.12 23.08
CA PRO A 242 34.66 12.60 24.43
C PRO A 242 34.76 11.08 24.52
N LEU A 243 34.20 10.34 23.54
CA LEU A 243 34.28 8.88 23.47
C LEU A 243 35.65 8.37 23.03
N TYR A 244 36.47 9.23 22.42
CA TYR A 244 37.80 8.92 21.93
C TYR A 244 38.91 9.46 22.83
N ASP A 245 38.57 10.19 23.87
CA ASP A 245 39.52 10.66 24.87
C ASP A 245 40.09 9.48 25.66
N ALA A 246 41.38 9.56 26.02
CA ALA A 246 42.05 8.53 26.81
C ALA A 246 41.31 8.20 28.12
N ALA A 247 40.70 9.22 28.75
CA ALA A 247 39.92 9.08 29.98
C ALA A 247 38.66 8.20 29.83
N TYR A 248 38.11 8.11 28.61
CA TYR A 248 36.96 7.23 28.31
C TYR A 248 37.40 5.88 27.73
N ILE A 249 38.42 5.88 26.85
CA ILE A 249 38.94 4.67 26.23
C ILE A 249 39.53 3.71 27.27
N GLU A 250 40.25 4.22 28.27
CA GLU A 250 40.88 3.38 29.30
C GLU A 250 39.85 2.51 30.07
N PRO A 251 38.78 3.06 30.68
CA PRO A 251 37.75 2.24 31.31
C PRO A 251 36.98 1.40 30.29
N LEU A 252 36.70 1.93 29.09
CA LEU A 252 36.00 1.18 28.05
C LEU A 252 36.72 -0.13 27.72
N LEU A 253 38.01 -0.05 27.42
CA LEU A 253 38.81 -1.22 27.11
C LEU A 253 38.96 -2.14 28.34
N HIS A 254 39.10 -1.57 29.56
CA HIS A 254 39.23 -2.36 30.80
C HIS A 254 38.03 -3.28 30.99
N HIS A 255 36.83 -2.74 30.78
CA HIS A 255 35.59 -3.51 30.89
C HIS A 255 35.34 -4.42 29.69
N ALA A 256 35.48 -3.90 28.46
CA ALA A 256 35.17 -4.61 27.22
C ALA A 256 36.06 -5.83 26.97
N LEU A 257 37.33 -5.76 27.36
CA LEU A 257 38.32 -6.80 27.11
C LEU A 257 38.71 -7.59 28.38
N SER A 258 38.04 -7.35 29.51
CA SER A 258 38.31 -8.00 30.81
C SER A 258 38.36 -9.54 30.73
N SER A 259 37.47 -10.16 29.95
CA SER A 259 37.43 -11.62 29.78
C SER A 259 38.52 -12.19 28.87
N LEU A 260 39.31 -11.34 28.20
CA LEU A 260 40.32 -11.73 27.21
C LEU A 260 41.76 -11.67 27.72
N GLY A 261 41.96 -11.27 28.99
CA GLY A 261 43.26 -11.22 29.68
C GLY A 261 43.80 -9.80 29.90
N ASP A 262 45.06 -9.69 30.35
CA ASP A 262 45.75 -8.40 30.61
C ASP A 262 46.11 -7.72 29.26
N TRP A 263 45.12 -7.12 28.59
CA TRP A 263 45.30 -6.38 27.34
C TRP A 263 45.91 -4.98 27.55
N SER A 264 45.78 -4.41 28.77
CA SER A 264 46.04 -3.01 29.07
C SER A 264 47.52 -2.62 29.24
N LYS A 265 48.44 -3.60 29.32
CA LYS A 265 49.84 -3.30 29.70
C LYS A 265 50.82 -3.18 28.54
N ASN A 266 50.49 -3.70 27.35
CA ASN A 266 51.44 -3.83 26.24
C ASN A 266 50.84 -3.48 24.85
N GLN A 267 49.91 -2.51 24.76
CA GLN A 267 49.25 -2.16 23.50
C GLN A 267 49.15 -0.64 23.30
N TYR A 268 49.45 -0.21 22.07
CA TYR A 268 49.19 1.12 21.57
C TYR A 268 47.79 1.21 20.99
N VAL A 269 47.06 2.27 21.34
CA VAL A 269 45.71 2.53 20.84
C VAL A 269 45.78 3.61 19.77
N PHE A 270 45.26 3.30 18.59
CA PHE A 270 45.12 4.24 17.48
C PHE A 270 43.64 4.55 17.25
N VAL A 271 43.37 5.84 17.04
CA VAL A 271 42.06 6.39 16.68
C VAL A 271 42.15 6.95 15.27
N ASP A 272 41.26 6.51 14.38
CA ASP A 272 41.12 7.13 13.06
C ASP A 272 40.21 8.36 13.15
N CYS A 273 40.78 9.56 13.02
CA CYS A 273 40.01 10.80 13.09
C CYS A 273 39.03 10.99 11.93
N SER A 274 39.18 10.23 10.84
CA SER A 274 38.27 10.24 9.69
C SER A 274 37.18 9.18 9.76
N PHE A 275 37.08 8.41 10.84
CA PHE A 275 36.04 7.40 10.96
C PHE A 275 34.63 8.01 10.88
N ASP A 276 33.81 7.49 9.97
CA ASP A 276 32.48 8.04 9.70
C ASP A 276 31.58 8.09 10.94
N GLY A 277 31.66 7.11 11.86
CA GLY A 277 30.87 7.16 13.11
C GLY A 277 31.22 8.39 13.96
N ARG A 278 32.50 8.77 14.00
CA ARG A 278 32.94 10.01 14.66
C ARG A 278 32.45 11.24 13.89
N VAL A 279 32.67 11.29 12.58
CA VAL A 279 32.38 12.45 11.72
C VAL A 279 30.89 12.73 11.60
N LEU A 280 30.05 11.68 11.57
CA LEU A 280 28.59 11.76 11.54
C LEU A 280 27.97 11.96 12.93
N ALA A 281 28.80 12.11 13.97
CA ALA A 281 28.38 12.29 15.35
C ALA A 281 27.51 11.13 15.91
N ASP A 282 27.77 9.90 15.48
CA ASP A 282 27.14 8.70 16.06
C ASP A 282 27.84 8.31 17.37
N THR A 283 27.15 8.54 18.48
CA THR A 283 27.59 8.27 19.85
C THR A 283 27.37 6.83 20.29
N SER A 284 26.76 5.99 19.46
CA SER A 284 26.45 4.61 19.81
C SER A 284 27.52 3.61 19.43
N THR A 285 28.51 4.05 18.64
CA THR A 285 29.56 3.23 18.06
C THR A 285 30.93 3.82 18.35
N VAL A 286 31.89 2.97 18.71
CA VAL A 286 33.29 3.35 18.87
C VAL A 286 34.15 2.31 18.15
N LYS A 287 35.07 2.79 17.30
CA LYS A 287 36.03 1.95 16.57
C LYS A 287 37.44 2.34 16.95
N LEU A 288 38.20 1.37 17.45
CA LEU A 288 39.58 1.53 17.92
C LEU A 288 40.48 0.50 17.25
N TYR A 289 41.76 0.84 17.13
CA TYR A 289 42.77 -0.06 16.59
C TYR A 289 43.85 -0.27 17.63
N LEU A 290 44.12 -1.53 17.94
CA LEU A 290 45.06 -1.93 18.97
C LEU A 290 46.25 -2.59 18.31
N VAL A 291 47.46 -2.11 18.61
CA VAL A 291 48.71 -2.69 18.11
C VAL A 291 49.58 -3.04 19.30
N ASP A 292 50.13 -4.24 19.33
CA ASP A 292 51.05 -4.63 20.39
C ASP A 292 52.34 -3.80 20.38
N GLU A 293 52.97 -3.64 21.55
CA GLU A 293 54.25 -2.93 21.66
C GLU A 293 55.35 -3.49 20.76
N SER A 294 55.32 -4.80 20.49
CA SER A 294 56.26 -5.48 19.60
C SER A 294 55.92 -5.37 18.10
N MET A 295 54.84 -4.67 17.72
CA MET A 295 54.40 -4.50 16.33
C MET A 295 54.25 -5.85 15.58
N THR A 296 53.73 -6.87 16.24
CA THR A 296 53.46 -8.20 15.69
C THR A 296 51.99 -8.43 15.34
N ASN A 297 51.06 -7.85 16.11
CA ASN A 297 49.62 -8.10 16.02
C ASN A 297 48.87 -6.79 15.88
N PHE A 298 47.99 -6.74 14.88
CA PHE A 298 47.06 -5.65 14.67
C PHE A 298 45.64 -6.14 15.00
N SER A 299 44.92 -5.41 15.83
CA SER A 299 43.54 -5.72 16.18
C SER A 299 42.62 -4.55 15.88
N THR A 300 41.46 -4.84 15.28
CA THR A 300 40.36 -3.88 15.15
C THR A 300 39.31 -4.21 16.20
N LEU A 301 38.95 -3.22 17.02
CA LEU A 301 37.91 -3.31 18.03
C LEU A 301 36.75 -2.40 17.63
N VAL A 302 35.55 -2.97 17.60
CA VAL A 302 34.29 -2.22 17.44
C VAL A 302 33.46 -2.44 18.68
N VAL A 303 33.07 -1.37 19.36
CA VAL A 303 32.11 -1.40 20.46
C VAL A 303 30.83 -0.70 20.02
N GLN A 304 29.69 -1.34 20.24
CA GLN A 304 28.38 -0.82 19.87
C GLN A 304 27.37 -1.09 20.98
N THR A 305 26.51 -0.12 21.27
CA THR A 305 25.34 -0.33 22.14
C THR A 305 24.17 -0.91 21.34
N MET A 306 23.51 -1.93 21.89
CA MET A 306 22.42 -2.66 21.22
C MET A 306 21.28 -3.01 22.18
N SER A 307 20.10 -3.22 21.62
CA SER A 307 18.95 -3.79 22.33
C SER A 307 19.12 -5.30 22.50
N VAL A 308 18.68 -5.82 23.63
CA VAL A 308 18.86 -7.21 24.05
C VAL A 308 17.52 -7.80 24.48
N THR A 309 17.22 -8.99 23.97
CA THR A 309 16.11 -9.82 24.46
C THR A 309 16.68 -11.06 25.12
N ARG A 310 16.29 -11.32 26.38
CA ARG A 310 16.67 -12.51 27.17
C ARG A 310 15.42 -13.39 27.36
N PRO A 311 15.13 -14.32 26.43
CA PRO A 311 13.86 -15.06 26.42
C PRO A 311 13.65 -15.92 27.65
N THR A 312 14.72 -16.49 28.21
CA THR A 312 14.69 -17.39 29.37
C THR A 312 14.08 -16.73 30.60
N ILE A 313 14.42 -15.45 30.82
CA ILE A 313 13.91 -14.65 31.94
C ILE A 313 12.84 -13.63 31.52
N ARG A 314 12.44 -13.63 30.23
CA ARG A 314 11.46 -12.71 29.64
C ARG A 314 11.78 -11.24 29.89
N PHE A 315 13.05 -10.89 29.72
CA PHE A 315 13.54 -9.55 30.01
C PHE A 315 14.10 -8.92 28.75
N ASN A 316 13.67 -7.70 28.45
CA ASN A 316 14.25 -6.87 27.40
C ASN A 316 15.09 -5.80 28.07
N THR A 317 16.33 -5.68 27.63
CA THR A 317 17.32 -4.74 28.17
C THR A 317 18.16 -4.18 27.03
N MET A 318 19.19 -3.45 27.39
CA MET A 318 20.25 -2.98 26.52
C MET A 318 21.59 -3.54 26.99
N GLY A 319 22.59 -3.45 26.13
CA GLY A 319 23.95 -3.82 26.46
C GLY A 319 24.96 -3.30 25.45
N GLY A 320 26.23 -3.42 25.78
CA GLY A 320 27.34 -3.16 24.88
C GLY A 320 27.89 -4.47 24.33
N VAL A 321 28.09 -4.54 23.02
CA VAL A 321 28.84 -5.62 22.38
C VAL A 321 30.18 -5.08 21.91
N ALA A 322 31.24 -5.80 22.20
CA ALA A 322 32.60 -5.51 21.74
C ALA A 322 33.08 -6.65 20.85
N MET A 323 33.44 -6.33 19.61
CA MET A 323 33.91 -7.27 18.61
C MET A 323 35.36 -6.97 18.25
N LEU A 324 36.23 -7.93 18.54
CA LEU A 324 37.67 -7.85 18.31
C LEU A 324 38.06 -8.80 17.18
N CYS A 325 38.74 -8.27 16.17
CA CYS A 325 39.39 -9.07 15.12
C CYS A 325 40.89 -8.81 15.14
N THR A 326 41.68 -9.84 15.44
CA THR A 326 43.15 -9.76 15.53
C THR A 326 43.78 -10.46 14.34
N THR A 327 44.78 -9.82 13.73
CA THR A 327 45.53 -10.36 12.59
C THR A 327 47.01 -10.07 12.75
N PRO A 328 47.90 -11.07 12.60
CA PRO A 328 49.33 -10.85 12.64
C PRO A 328 49.78 -9.94 11.49
N LEU A 329 50.55 -8.89 11.80
CA LEU A 329 51.08 -7.95 10.79
C LEU A 329 51.92 -8.66 9.73
N LYS A 330 52.64 -9.73 10.10
CA LYS A 330 53.42 -10.56 9.17
C LYS A 330 52.57 -11.27 8.10
N ALA A 331 51.29 -11.49 8.37
CA ALA A 331 50.36 -12.11 7.42
C ALA A 331 49.71 -11.10 6.47
N MET A 332 49.99 -9.80 6.65
CA MET A 332 49.55 -8.73 5.78
C MET A 332 50.68 -8.37 4.80
N TYR A 333 50.32 -8.02 3.57
CA TYR A 333 51.26 -7.54 2.57
C TYR A 333 50.70 -6.30 1.88
N VAL A 334 51.60 -5.41 1.47
CA VAL A 334 51.26 -4.18 0.75
C VAL A 334 51.44 -4.42 -0.73
N ASP A 335 50.39 -4.19 -1.53
CA ASP A 335 50.51 -4.20 -2.98
C ASP A 335 51.37 -3.00 -3.42
N PRO A 336 52.51 -3.21 -4.11
CA PRO A 336 53.40 -2.13 -4.52
C PRO A 336 52.78 -1.16 -5.53
N THR A 337 51.73 -1.57 -6.24
CA THR A 337 51.07 -0.76 -7.28
C THR A 337 49.94 0.09 -6.72
N THR A 338 49.06 -0.51 -5.93
CA THR A 338 47.88 0.17 -5.37
C THR A 338 48.13 0.76 -3.98
N ARG A 339 49.24 0.39 -3.31
CA ARG A 339 49.53 0.69 -1.89
C ARG A 339 48.43 0.23 -0.93
N THR A 340 47.57 -0.69 -1.37
CA THR A 340 46.54 -1.27 -0.52
C THR A 340 47.12 -2.45 0.26
N VAL A 341 46.58 -2.70 1.45
CA VAL A 341 46.97 -3.84 2.27
C VAL A 341 46.03 -4.99 1.97
N SER A 342 46.57 -6.20 1.89
CA SER A 342 45.79 -7.42 1.75
C SER A 342 46.36 -8.50 2.66
N THR A 343 45.58 -9.53 2.95
CA THR A 343 46.00 -10.66 3.77
C THR A 343 45.49 -11.98 3.20
N THR A 344 46.18 -13.06 3.52
CA THR A 344 45.79 -14.43 3.16
C THR A 344 45.03 -15.15 4.27
N LEU A 345 44.92 -14.55 5.45
CA LEU A 345 44.20 -15.12 6.58
C LEU A 345 42.74 -14.70 6.58
N LEU A 346 41.87 -15.63 6.99
CA LEU A 346 40.47 -15.33 7.24
C LEU A 346 40.31 -14.64 8.60
N ALA A 347 39.37 -13.70 8.66
CA ALA A 347 39.01 -13.00 9.89
C ALA A 347 38.50 -13.97 10.95
N SER A 348 38.96 -13.77 12.20
CA SER A 348 38.48 -14.49 13.37
C SER A 348 38.00 -13.48 14.40
N TYR A 349 36.74 -13.60 14.80
CA TYR A 349 36.07 -12.66 15.67
C TYR A 349 35.98 -13.21 17.09
N THR A 350 36.48 -12.42 18.04
CA THR A 350 36.23 -12.63 19.47
C THR A 350 35.21 -11.60 19.92
N VAL A 351 34.13 -12.05 20.57
CA VAL A 351 33.00 -11.19 20.94
C VAL A 351 32.79 -11.24 22.44
N THR A 352 32.65 -10.08 23.06
CA THR A 352 32.31 -9.91 24.46
C THR A 352 31.09 -9.02 24.61
N PHE A 353 30.36 -9.17 25.72
CA PHE A 353 29.08 -8.50 25.94
C PHE A 353 28.91 -8.03 27.38
N GLY A 354 28.49 -6.78 27.56
CA GLY A 354 28.17 -6.18 28.86
C GLY A 354 26.68 -5.83 28.96
N PHE A 355 25.92 -6.54 29.81
CA PHE A 355 24.46 -6.35 29.97
C PHE A 355 24.05 -5.03 30.65
N THR A 356 24.97 -4.32 31.29
CA THR A 356 24.69 -3.07 32.01
C THR A 356 25.21 -1.83 31.28
N PHE A 357 26.04 -2.02 30.26
CA PHE A 357 26.59 -0.95 29.44
C PHE A 357 25.50 -0.38 28.50
N PRO A 358 25.40 0.93 28.24
CA PRO A 358 26.33 2.01 28.63
C PRO A 358 26.02 2.72 29.96
N TYR A 359 25.04 2.25 30.74
CA TYR A 359 24.56 2.94 31.96
C TYR A 359 25.36 2.60 33.21
N GLU A 360 25.95 1.42 33.27
CA GLU A 360 26.86 1.06 34.36
C GLU A 360 28.08 0.36 33.78
N TRP A 361 29.24 0.73 34.32
CA TRP A 361 30.50 0.07 34.03
C TRP A 361 30.52 -1.33 34.66
N GLY A 362 30.15 -2.33 33.86
CA GLY A 362 30.21 -3.75 34.19
C GLY A 362 31.26 -4.47 33.36
N THR A 363 31.79 -5.58 33.86
CA THR A 363 32.69 -6.45 33.08
C THR A 363 31.94 -7.09 31.92
N PHE A 364 32.58 -7.18 30.76
CA PHE A 364 32.00 -7.85 29.61
C PHE A 364 32.33 -9.34 29.67
N ASP A 365 31.32 -10.18 29.49
CA ASP A 365 31.47 -11.63 29.41
C ASP A 365 31.72 -12.06 27.98
N ARG A 366 32.52 -13.11 27.79
CA ARG A 366 32.73 -13.68 26.46
C ARG A 366 31.46 -14.37 25.96
N ILE A 367 31.11 -14.12 24.70
CA ILE A 367 29.93 -14.69 24.05
C ILE A 367 30.29 -15.41 22.76
N THR A 368 29.48 -16.40 22.42
CA THR A 368 29.53 -17.10 21.14
C THR A 368 28.31 -16.72 20.31
N LEU A 369 28.52 -16.29 19.07
CA LEU A 369 27.46 -16.06 18.10
C LEU A 369 27.16 -17.38 17.38
N ASP A 370 25.89 -17.73 17.24
CA ASP A 370 25.48 -18.93 16.50
C ASP A 370 25.90 -18.84 15.01
N ASP A 371 25.74 -17.64 14.43
CA ASP A 371 26.09 -17.32 13.04
C ASP A 371 26.64 -15.89 12.96
N LEU A 372 27.62 -15.64 12.08
CA LEU A 372 28.15 -14.29 11.81
C LEU A 372 27.11 -13.41 11.11
N ILE A 373 26.24 -14.01 10.31
CA ILE A 373 25.11 -13.34 9.65
C ILE A 373 23.82 -13.81 10.34
N PRO A 374 23.02 -12.91 10.92
CA PRO A 374 21.84 -13.30 11.66
C PRO A 374 20.77 -13.89 10.72
N GLN A 375 20.54 -15.19 10.83
CA GLN A 375 19.53 -15.92 10.05
C GLN A 375 18.09 -15.56 10.47
N THR A 376 17.90 -15.04 11.68
CA THR A 376 16.57 -14.84 12.29
C THR A 376 16.22 -13.35 12.36
N ASN A 377 15.46 -12.86 11.38
CA ASN A 377 14.85 -11.52 11.38
C ASN A 377 15.82 -10.35 11.71
N GLY A 378 17.10 -10.48 11.35
CA GLY A 378 18.11 -9.44 11.60
C GLY A 378 18.66 -9.35 13.02
N GLN A 379 18.48 -10.38 13.86
CA GLN A 379 19.02 -10.42 15.22
C GLN A 379 20.04 -11.53 15.39
N TRP A 380 21.18 -11.21 16.01
CA TRP A 380 22.16 -12.23 16.38
C TRP A 380 21.62 -13.06 17.56
N GLN A 381 21.79 -14.38 17.45
CA GLN A 381 21.60 -15.29 18.57
C GLN A 381 22.97 -15.51 19.21
N ALA A 382 23.05 -15.26 20.52
CA ALA A 382 24.29 -15.36 21.27
C ALA A 382 24.12 -16.23 22.51
N THR A 383 25.22 -16.87 22.92
CA THR A 383 25.31 -17.64 24.17
C THR A 383 26.48 -17.12 25.01
N VAL A 384 26.21 -16.79 26.27
CA VAL A 384 27.25 -16.43 27.24
C VAL A 384 28.07 -17.68 27.57
N GLU A 385 29.39 -17.64 27.39
CA GLU A 385 30.25 -18.81 27.58
C GLU A 385 30.30 -19.27 29.05
N SER A 386 30.29 -18.33 30.00
CA SER A 386 30.42 -18.62 31.43
C SER A 386 29.16 -19.23 32.05
N THR A 387 27.97 -18.78 31.63
CA THR A 387 26.68 -19.20 32.21
C THR A 387 25.89 -20.15 31.32
N GLY A 388 26.20 -20.22 30.03
CA GLY A 388 25.41 -20.93 29.03
C GLY A 388 24.07 -20.24 28.69
N GLU A 389 23.86 -19.00 29.13
CA GLU A 389 22.62 -18.28 28.86
C GLU A 389 22.52 -17.86 27.39
N ARG A 390 21.39 -18.21 26.75
CA ARG A 390 21.05 -17.80 25.38
C ARG A 390 20.24 -16.51 25.37
N PHE A 391 20.63 -15.58 24.50
CA PHE A 391 19.96 -14.29 24.32
C PHE A 391 20.06 -13.80 22.88
N GLN A 392 19.35 -12.72 22.59
CA GLN A 392 19.27 -12.09 21.27
C GLN A 392 19.72 -10.64 21.37
N LEU A 393 20.51 -10.18 20.40
CA LEU A 393 20.95 -8.79 20.31
C LEU A 393 20.78 -8.23 18.90
N ALA A 394 20.34 -6.98 18.83
CA ALA A 394 20.24 -6.18 17.62
C ALA A 394 20.17 -4.69 17.99
N GLY A 395 20.63 -3.80 17.10
CA GLY A 395 20.27 -2.39 17.17
C GLY A 395 18.81 -2.23 16.78
N THR A 396 18.10 -1.24 17.32
CA THR A 396 16.71 -0.97 16.91
C THR A 396 16.45 0.50 16.66
N THR A 397 15.62 0.82 15.67
CA THR A 397 15.18 2.18 15.36
C THR A 397 13.74 2.19 14.84
N GLY A 398 12.98 3.21 15.12
CA GLY A 398 11.61 3.44 14.66
C GLY A 398 10.62 3.57 15.81
N VAL A 399 9.34 3.37 15.51
CA VAL A 399 8.24 3.77 16.39
C VAL A 399 7.32 2.61 16.74
N TYR A 400 6.81 2.63 17.97
CA TYR A 400 5.72 1.75 18.39
C TYR A 400 4.65 2.50 19.18
N ARG A 401 3.48 1.88 19.31
CA ARG A 401 2.39 2.34 20.17
C ARG A 401 1.96 1.19 21.06
N GLU A 402 1.79 1.47 22.36
CA GLU A 402 1.50 0.50 23.43
C GLU A 402 2.64 -0.52 23.66
N SER A 403 3.04 -1.26 22.62
CA SER A 403 4.15 -2.20 22.66
C SER A 403 4.66 -2.51 21.24
N PRO A 404 5.95 -2.83 21.07
CA PRO A 404 6.50 -3.36 19.81
C PRO A 404 5.78 -4.61 19.29
N THR A 405 5.05 -5.32 20.17
CA THR A 405 4.29 -6.52 19.81
C THR A 405 2.84 -6.25 19.40
N VAL A 406 2.32 -5.03 19.57
CA VAL A 406 0.93 -4.66 19.30
C VAL A 406 0.83 -3.81 18.04
N GLN A 407 1.49 -2.65 18.02
CA GLN A 407 1.52 -1.73 16.89
C GLN A 407 2.92 -1.14 16.76
N ALA A 408 3.62 -1.48 15.69
CA ALA A 408 5.02 -1.12 15.56
C ALA A 408 5.45 -1.02 14.10
N SER A 409 6.35 -0.07 13.84
CA SER A 409 7.03 0.14 12.56
C SER A 409 8.46 0.54 12.89
N PHE A 410 9.36 -0.42 12.84
CA PHE A 410 10.74 -0.24 13.28
C PHE A 410 11.69 -1.10 12.46
N SER A 411 12.98 -1.01 12.70
CA SER A 411 14.02 -1.81 12.05
C SER A 411 14.91 -2.44 13.10
N TYR A 412 15.36 -3.67 12.83
CA TYR A 412 16.55 -4.23 13.45
C TYR A 412 17.75 -3.89 12.57
N PHE A 413 18.85 -3.51 13.20
CA PHE A 413 20.11 -3.31 12.49
C PHE A 413 21.25 -4.06 13.15
N TYR A 414 22.19 -4.49 12.32
CA TYR A 414 23.46 -5.12 12.70
C TYR A 414 24.53 -4.69 11.69
N TRP A 415 25.79 -5.04 11.89
CA TRP A 415 26.85 -4.77 10.91
C TRP A 415 27.47 -6.06 10.39
N ALA A 416 28.00 -5.99 9.18
CA ALA A 416 28.68 -7.09 8.54
C ALA A 416 29.98 -7.45 9.26
N LEU A 417 30.24 -8.75 9.37
CA LEU A 417 31.48 -9.35 9.83
C LEU A 417 32.17 -10.00 8.63
N PRO A 418 32.93 -9.24 7.82
CA PRO A 418 33.51 -9.73 6.58
C PRO A 418 34.54 -10.85 6.85
N SER A 419 34.80 -11.67 5.84
CA SER A 419 35.83 -12.72 5.94
C SER A 419 37.25 -12.17 5.87
N ASP A 420 37.44 -10.96 5.36
CA ASP A 420 38.74 -10.28 5.29
C ASP A 420 38.89 -9.33 6.50
N PRO A 421 39.91 -9.51 7.36
CA PRO A 421 40.12 -8.65 8.51
C PRO A 421 40.58 -7.24 8.12
N VAL A 422 41.19 -7.06 6.93
CA VAL A 422 41.51 -5.73 6.41
C VAL A 422 40.22 -4.99 6.02
N GLU A 423 39.25 -5.68 5.43
CA GLU A 423 37.93 -5.12 5.14
C GLU A 423 37.23 -4.66 6.43
N PHE A 424 37.26 -5.45 7.51
CA PHE A 424 36.73 -5.05 8.81
C PHE A 424 37.44 -3.82 9.40
N ALA A 425 38.77 -3.73 9.22
CA ALA A 425 39.56 -2.59 9.64
C ALA A 425 39.19 -1.31 8.88
N THR A 426 38.84 -1.41 7.60
CA THR A 426 38.56 -0.25 6.73
C THR A 426 37.10 0.18 6.76
N THR A 427 36.14 -0.74 6.71
CA THR A 427 34.72 -0.42 6.53
C THR A 427 33.82 -1.32 7.38
N ILE A 428 32.81 -0.71 8.01
CA ILE A 428 31.74 -1.40 8.72
C ILE A 428 30.45 -1.16 7.94
N GLN A 429 29.92 -2.21 7.30
CA GLN A 429 28.65 -2.10 6.57
C GLN A 429 27.48 -2.42 7.51
N TYR A 430 26.64 -1.43 7.82
CA TYR A 430 25.38 -1.68 8.53
C TYR A 430 24.34 -2.31 7.59
N ILE A 431 23.50 -3.16 8.15
CA ILE A 431 22.44 -3.89 7.45
C ILE A 431 21.16 -3.75 8.27
N ASN A 432 20.08 -3.33 7.61
CA ASN A 432 18.76 -3.15 8.21
C ASN A 432 17.81 -4.27 7.81
N VAL A 433 16.95 -4.63 8.74
CA VAL A 433 15.81 -5.53 8.56
C VAL A 433 14.59 -4.83 9.13
N TYR A 434 13.70 -4.39 8.26
CA TYR A 434 12.52 -3.63 8.64
C TYR A 434 11.38 -4.54 9.09
N VAL A 435 10.72 -4.17 10.18
CA VAL A 435 9.64 -4.91 10.81
C VAL A 435 8.40 -4.03 10.92
N ARG A 436 7.25 -4.58 10.54
CA ARG A 436 5.96 -3.91 10.72
C ARG A 436 4.93 -4.86 11.30
N LYS A 437 4.23 -4.40 12.33
CA LYS A 437 3.16 -5.14 12.98
C LYS A 437 2.00 -4.22 13.33
N ASP A 438 0.77 -4.65 13.06
CA ASP A 438 -0.44 -3.95 13.49
C ASP A 438 -1.55 -4.95 13.82
N VAL A 439 -1.72 -5.25 15.11
CA VAL A 439 -2.76 -6.16 15.60
C VAL A 439 -4.17 -5.61 15.30
N ARG A 440 -4.35 -4.29 15.19
CA ARG A 440 -5.63 -3.67 14.83
C ARG A 440 -5.93 -3.72 13.33
N GLY A 441 -4.96 -4.17 12.51
CA GLY A 441 -5.10 -4.35 11.06
C GLY A 441 -6.17 -5.37 10.64
N TRP A 442 -6.74 -6.16 11.56
CA TRP A 442 -7.83 -7.09 11.26
C TRP A 442 -9.05 -6.38 10.68
N PHE A 443 -9.35 -5.15 11.11
CA PHE A 443 -10.46 -4.37 10.58
C PHE A 443 -10.26 -4.09 9.09
N ARG A 444 -9.04 -3.69 8.70
CA ARG A 444 -8.65 -3.41 7.31
C ARG A 444 -8.73 -4.66 6.42
N CYS A 445 -8.44 -5.84 6.97
CA CYS A 445 -8.61 -7.11 6.25
C CYS A 445 -10.07 -7.31 5.81
N PHE A 446 -11.06 -6.96 6.65
CA PHE A 446 -12.47 -7.03 6.29
C PHE A 446 -12.87 -5.97 5.25
N LEU A 447 -12.30 -4.76 5.33
CA LEU A 447 -12.55 -3.69 4.35
C LEU A 447 -12.11 -4.10 2.94
N GLY A 448 -10.90 -4.65 2.81
CA GLY A 448 -10.36 -5.11 1.52
C GLY A 448 -11.14 -6.31 0.95
N LEU A 449 -11.47 -7.29 1.79
CA LEU A 449 -12.17 -8.51 1.37
C LEU A 449 -13.57 -8.19 0.81
N GLY A 450 -14.29 -7.24 1.40
CA GLY A 450 -15.64 -6.88 0.95
C GLY A 450 -15.70 -6.41 -0.51
N ILE A 451 -14.77 -5.56 -0.94
CA ILE A 451 -14.78 -5.00 -2.31
C ILE A 451 -14.15 -5.96 -3.30
N GLY A 452 -12.99 -6.52 -2.97
CA GLY A 452 -12.33 -7.51 -3.81
C GLY A 452 -13.25 -8.69 -4.11
N PHE A 453 -13.97 -9.20 -3.11
CA PHE A 453 -14.96 -10.27 -3.28
C PHE A 453 -16.06 -9.89 -4.28
N ASN A 454 -16.60 -8.68 -4.18
CA ASN A 454 -17.67 -8.26 -5.09
C ASN A 454 -17.17 -8.04 -6.51
N ILE A 455 -15.97 -7.49 -6.70
CA ILE A 455 -15.37 -7.39 -8.04
C ILE A 455 -15.14 -8.78 -8.61
N ALA A 456 -14.61 -9.71 -7.82
CA ALA A 456 -14.37 -11.09 -8.23
C ALA A 456 -15.66 -11.81 -8.63
N VAL A 457 -16.73 -11.69 -7.83
CA VAL A 457 -18.04 -12.28 -8.13
C VAL A 457 -18.62 -11.71 -9.43
N ASN A 458 -18.66 -10.38 -9.59
CA ASN A 458 -19.21 -9.77 -10.80
C ASN A 458 -18.38 -10.16 -12.05
N THR A 459 -17.05 -10.26 -11.90
CA THR A 459 -16.16 -10.72 -12.97
C THR A 459 -16.42 -12.19 -13.33
N LEU A 460 -16.61 -13.06 -12.33
CA LEU A 460 -16.91 -14.48 -12.53
C LEU A 460 -18.26 -14.68 -13.23
N VAL A 461 -19.33 -14.03 -12.73
CA VAL A 461 -20.65 -14.07 -13.36
C VAL A 461 -20.55 -13.58 -14.80
N SER A 462 -19.80 -12.50 -15.03
CA SER A 462 -19.60 -12.01 -16.38
C SER A 462 -18.89 -13.02 -17.28
N LEU A 463 -17.86 -13.71 -16.79
CA LEU A 463 -17.14 -14.72 -17.58
C LEU A 463 -18.07 -15.86 -18.02
N VAL A 464 -18.95 -16.31 -17.12
CA VAL A 464 -19.96 -17.33 -17.41
C VAL A 464 -20.92 -16.85 -18.49
N VAL A 465 -21.46 -15.63 -18.34
CA VAL A 465 -22.37 -15.02 -19.32
C VAL A 465 -21.71 -14.89 -20.69
N VAL A 466 -20.48 -14.38 -20.77
CA VAL A 466 -19.73 -14.24 -22.04
C VAL A 466 -19.51 -15.60 -22.71
N THR A 467 -19.13 -16.61 -21.92
CA THR A 467 -18.91 -17.97 -22.43
C THR A 467 -20.20 -18.56 -23.00
N ASN A 468 -21.33 -18.35 -22.34
CA ASN A 468 -22.62 -18.86 -22.79
C ASN A 468 -23.18 -18.11 -24.00
N LEU A 469 -23.00 -16.79 -24.05
CA LEU A 469 -23.34 -15.98 -25.23
C LEU A 469 -22.52 -16.39 -26.46
N TRP A 470 -21.22 -16.67 -26.27
CA TRP A 470 -20.38 -17.19 -27.34
C TRP A 470 -20.85 -18.57 -27.82
N ARG A 471 -21.17 -19.49 -26.89
CA ARG A 471 -21.65 -20.83 -27.23
C ARG A 471 -22.99 -20.83 -27.96
N THR A 472 -23.91 -19.95 -27.56
CA THR A 472 -25.31 -19.96 -28.05
C THR A 472 -25.48 -19.09 -29.30
N SER A 473 -24.85 -17.91 -29.32
CA SER A 473 -25.11 -16.88 -30.34
C SER A 473 -23.88 -16.46 -31.13
N ARG A 474 -22.68 -16.97 -30.80
CA ARG A 474 -21.38 -16.59 -31.42
C ARG A 474 -21.07 -15.09 -31.36
N VAL A 475 -21.67 -14.39 -30.40
CA VAL A 475 -21.43 -12.95 -30.16
C VAL A 475 -20.39 -12.79 -29.06
N ILE A 476 -19.33 -12.02 -29.35
CA ILE A 476 -18.36 -11.60 -28.33
C ILE A 476 -18.91 -10.34 -27.67
N TRP A 477 -19.28 -10.46 -26.40
CA TRP A 477 -19.75 -9.34 -25.58
C TRP A 477 -18.73 -9.05 -24.48
N ILE A 478 -18.44 -7.78 -24.24
CA ILE A 478 -17.49 -7.35 -23.20
C ILE A 478 -18.28 -6.60 -22.12
N PRO A 479 -18.23 -7.07 -20.87
CA PRO A 479 -18.95 -6.46 -19.75
C PRO A 479 -18.34 -5.14 -19.31
N ASP A 480 -19.16 -4.33 -18.66
CA ASP A 480 -18.69 -3.23 -17.83
C ASP A 480 -18.95 -3.56 -16.35
N VAL A 481 -17.92 -4.02 -15.64
CA VAL A 481 -18.05 -4.64 -14.32
C VAL A 481 -18.14 -3.60 -13.19
N PHE A 482 -17.58 -2.41 -13.40
CA PHE A 482 -17.38 -1.41 -12.36
C PHE A 482 -18.63 -0.60 -11.92
N PRO A 483 -19.62 -0.30 -12.78
CA PRO A 483 -20.80 0.48 -12.40
C PRO A 483 -21.63 -0.15 -11.26
N ALA A 484 -21.55 -1.48 -11.10
CA ALA A 484 -22.16 -2.21 -10.00
C ALA A 484 -21.49 -1.92 -8.64
N ILE A 485 -20.24 -1.42 -8.65
CA ILE A 485 -19.30 -1.42 -7.52
C ILE A 485 -18.93 0.00 -7.06
N GLN A 486 -19.09 1.01 -7.92
CA GLN A 486 -18.71 2.41 -7.64
C GLN A 486 -19.20 2.99 -6.30
N ARG A 487 -20.41 2.63 -5.83
CA ARG A 487 -20.92 3.08 -4.51
C ARG A 487 -20.18 2.46 -3.32
N ARG A 488 -19.62 1.26 -3.51
CA ARG A 488 -18.85 0.56 -2.47
C ARG A 488 -17.49 1.22 -2.26
N ALA A 489 -16.93 1.90 -3.27
CA ALA A 489 -15.73 2.71 -3.10
C ALA A 489 -15.96 3.84 -2.07
N CYS A 490 -17.10 4.54 -2.14
CA CYS A 490 -17.48 5.54 -1.14
C CYS A 490 -17.68 4.94 0.25
N ALA A 491 -18.38 3.80 0.34
CA ALA A 491 -18.59 3.10 1.61
C ALA A 491 -17.25 2.69 2.24
N ARG A 492 -16.28 2.24 1.43
CA ARG A 492 -14.93 1.92 1.90
C ARG A 492 -14.26 3.11 2.54
N ILE A 493 -14.28 4.26 1.88
CA ILE A 493 -13.57 5.43 2.40
C ILE A 493 -14.22 5.93 3.66
N ALA A 494 -15.55 5.91 3.75
CA ALA A 494 -16.22 6.20 5.00
C ALA A 494 -15.70 5.29 6.13
N LEU A 495 -15.55 3.98 5.88
CA LEU A 495 -14.99 3.04 6.85
C LEU A 495 -13.49 3.24 7.10
N LEU A 496 -12.70 3.62 6.09
CA LEU A 496 -11.28 3.97 6.26
C LEU A 496 -11.12 5.25 7.08
N CYS A 497 -12.00 6.24 6.92
CA CYS A 497 -12.02 7.45 7.76
C CYS A 497 -12.35 7.10 9.22
N VAL A 498 -13.28 6.15 9.44
CA VAL A 498 -13.57 5.64 10.79
C VAL A 498 -12.36 4.91 11.36
N ASP A 499 -11.70 4.04 10.59
CA ASP A 499 -10.45 3.36 11.01
C ASP A 499 -9.37 4.38 11.41
N CYS A 500 -9.17 5.39 10.57
CA CYS A 500 -8.23 6.48 10.80
C CYS A 500 -8.56 7.28 12.06
N ALA A 501 -9.84 7.55 12.34
CA ALA A 501 -10.27 8.26 13.53
C ALA A 501 -10.09 7.42 14.80
N VAL A 502 -10.47 6.13 14.76
CA VAL A 502 -10.37 5.21 15.91
C VAL A 502 -8.92 4.84 16.23
N ASN A 503 -8.07 4.72 15.20
CA ASN A 503 -6.67 4.30 15.37
C ASN A 503 -5.70 5.50 15.36
N HIS A 504 -6.19 6.73 15.56
CA HIS A 504 -5.39 7.96 15.59
C HIS A 504 -4.38 8.06 14.43
N MET A 505 -4.84 7.79 13.20
CA MET A 505 -4.02 7.87 11.99
C MET A 505 -2.75 7.01 12.02
N TRP A 506 -2.68 5.93 12.83
CA TRP A 506 -1.47 5.10 12.96
C TRP A 506 -0.93 4.57 11.63
N TYR A 507 -1.79 3.87 10.88
CA TYR A 507 -1.41 3.37 9.55
C TYR A 507 -1.03 4.54 8.62
N PRO A 508 -1.90 5.57 8.40
CA PRO A 508 -1.60 6.78 7.66
C PRO A 508 -0.19 7.34 7.93
N TYR A 509 0.11 7.52 9.22
CA TYR A 509 1.32 8.12 9.76
C TYR A 509 2.57 7.28 9.49
N THR A 510 2.55 5.99 9.83
CA THR A 510 3.75 5.13 9.71
C THR A 510 4.28 5.01 8.27
N TYR A 511 3.40 5.06 7.26
CA TYR A 511 3.85 5.11 5.86
C TYR A 511 4.39 6.47 5.45
N VAL A 512 3.72 7.57 5.82
CA VAL A 512 4.22 8.90 5.42
C VAL A 512 5.53 9.22 6.10
N LEU A 513 5.72 8.76 7.35
CA LEU A 513 6.99 8.81 8.05
C LEU A 513 8.07 8.00 7.31
N SER A 514 7.75 6.78 6.89
CA SER A 514 8.70 5.92 6.16
C SER A 514 9.04 6.45 4.76
N GLN A 515 8.04 6.94 4.01
CA GLN A 515 8.23 7.54 2.69
C GLN A 515 9.05 8.83 2.81
N GLY A 516 8.72 9.67 3.78
CA GLY A 516 9.45 10.90 4.09
C GLY A 516 10.90 10.60 4.44
N GLY A 517 11.15 9.69 5.39
CA GLY A 517 12.49 9.26 5.80
C GLY A 517 13.32 8.73 4.64
N TYR A 518 12.72 7.92 3.75
CA TYR A 518 13.38 7.45 2.52
C TYR A 518 13.74 8.62 1.58
N ARG A 519 12.81 9.56 1.37
CA ARG A 519 12.98 10.71 0.48
C ARG A 519 14.04 11.70 0.99
N THR A 520 14.13 11.87 2.30
CA THR A 520 15.02 12.84 2.95
C THR A 520 16.31 12.24 3.51
N ASN A 521 16.57 10.94 3.27
CA ASN A 521 17.72 10.20 3.80
C ASN A 521 17.83 10.16 5.33
N TRP A 522 16.72 10.30 6.05
CA TRP A 522 16.67 10.18 7.52
C TRP A 522 16.35 8.75 7.98
N VAL A 523 16.60 7.75 7.12
CA VAL A 523 16.25 6.32 7.29
C VAL A 523 14.73 6.09 7.35
N GLY A 524 14.23 5.17 6.54
CA GLY A 524 12.80 4.78 6.53
C GLY A 524 12.56 3.49 7.31
N THR A 525 11.29 3.15 7.57
CA THR A 525 10.90 1.78 7.99
C THR A 525 10.20 1.06 6.83
N LEU A 526 9.66 -0.15 7.08
CA LEU A 526 8.97 -0.92 6.03
C LEU A 526 7.72 -0.21 5.50
N PHE A 527 7.82 0.38 4.31
CA PHE A 527 6.67 0.95 3.63
C PHE A 527 6.02 -0.09 2.69
N LEU A 528 4.86 -0.61 3.09
CA LEU A 528 4.04 -1.48 2.24
C LEU A 528 3.22 -0.64 1.26
N GLU A 529 3.78 -0.43 0.07
CA GLU A 529 3.15 0.36 -0.99
C GLU A 529 1.80 -0.20 -1.43
N GLU A 530 1.60 -1.52 -1.34
CA GLU A 530 0.39 -2.18 -1.84
C GLU A 530 -0.85 -1.70 -1.11
N ILE A 531 -0.73 -1.44 0.20
CA ILE A 531 -1.86 -1.03 1.04
C ILE A 531 -2.26 0.40 0.66
N TYR A 532 -1.29 1.32 0.58
CA TYR A 532 -1.54 2.71 0.17
C TYR A 532 -2.01 2.83 -1.25
N ARG A 533 -1.45 2.02 -2.14
CA ARG A 533 -1.85 2.00 -3.54
C ARG A 533 -3.33 1.63 -3.69
N ALA A 534 -3.81 0.64 -2.94
CA ALA A 534 -5.22 0.27 -2.98
C ALA A 534 -6.13 1.32 -2.33
N ASP A 535 -5.77 1.81 -1.14
CA ASP A 535 -6.61 2.77 -0.42
C ASP A 535 -6.64 4.14 -1.10
N GLY A 536 -5.50 4.63 -1.59
CA GLY A 536 -5.41 5.86 -2.38
C GLY A 536 -6.20 5.76 -3.69
N LEU A 537 -6.18 4.60 -4.35
CA LEU A 537 -6.97 4.36 -5.57
C LEU A 537 -8.46 4.44 -5.25
N MET A 538 -8.88 3.87 -4.13
CA MET A 538 -10.27 3.95 -3.68
C MET A 538 -10.68 5.38 -3.38
N VAL A 539 -9.85 6.14 -2.65
CA VAL A 539 -10.04 7.58 -2.40
C VAL A 539 -10.25 8.35 -3.71
N CYS A 540 -9.36 8.17 -4.69
CA CYS A 540 -9.48 8.81 -5.99
C CYS A 540 -10.78 8.42 -6.71
N LEU A 541 -11.15 7.13 -6.70
CA LEU A 541 -12.37 6.62 -7.34
C LEU A 541 -13.64 7.16 -6.68
N ALA A 542 -13.70 7.27 -5.36
CA ALA A 542 -14.90 7.81 -4.72
C ALA A 542 -15.02 9.32 -4.87
N CYS A 543 -13.91 10.06 -4.80
CA CYS A 543 -13.91 11.48 -5.11
C CYS A 543 -14.41 11.70 -6.55
N GLY A 544 -13.86 10.93 -7.51
CA GLY A 544 -14.36 10.91 -8.88
C GLY A 544 -15.85 10.58 -8.96
N TYR A 545 -16.33 9.58 -8.22
CA TYR A 545 -17.75 9.22 -8.18
C TYR A 545 -18.63 10.35 -7.64
N VAL A 546 -18.25 10.99 -6.52
CA VAL A 546 -18.99 12.13 -5.97
C VAL A 546 -19.04 13.28 -6.96
N ILE A 547 -17.92 13.60 -7.61
CA ILE A 547 -17.86 14.64 -8.65
C ILE A 547 -18.80 14.32 -9.81
N THR A 548 -18.76 13.10 -10.34
CA THR A 548 -19.67 12.69 -11.44
C THR A 548 -21.13 12.69 -11.05
N TYR A 549 -21.45 12.34 -9.79
CA TYR A 549 -22.80 12.39 -9.25
C TYR A 549 -23.31 13.83 -9.17
N VAL A 550 -22.51 14.76 -8.65
CA VAL A 550 -22.83 16.19 -8.58
C VAL A 550 -22.96 16.80 -9.98
N LEU A 551 -22.02 16.49 -10.87
CA LEU A 551 -22.00 17.01 -12.24
C LEU A 551 -23.02 16.34 -13.17
N ARG A 552 -23.61 15.22 -12.74
CA ARG A 552 -24.50 14.35 -13.52
C ARG A 552 -23.91 13.88 -14.84
N ILE A 553 -22.66 13.42 -14.82
CA ILE A 553 -21.94 12.93 -16.01
C ILE A 553 -21.53 11.47 -15.89
N ARG A 554 -21.21 10.86 -17.04
CA ARG A 554 -20.55 9.55 -17.13
C ARG A 554 -19.07 9.75 -17.44
N LEU A 555 -18.19 9.14 -16.65
CA LEU A 555 -16.75 9.12 -16.90
C LEU A 555 -16.29 7.71 -17.27
N LYS A 556 -15.19 7.64 -18.01
CA LYS A 556 -14.56 6.35 -18.32
C LYS A 556 -13.57 6.00 -17.22
N LEU A 557 -13.72 4.81 -16.65
CA LEU A 557 -12.91 4.32 -15.53
C LEU A 557 -11.41 4.36 -15.82
N MET A 558 -11.02 3.98 -17.03
CA MET A 558 -9.62 3.86 -17.45
C MET A 558 -8.81 5.15 -17.27
N TYR A 559 -9.41 6.32 -17.48
CA TYR A 559 -8.70 7.59 -17.33
C TYR A 559 -8.46 7.92 -15.86
N VAL A 560 -9.43 7.64 -14.98
CA VAL A 560 -9.26 7.92 -13.54
C VAL A 560 -8.22 6.98 -12.94
N VAL A 561 -8.25 5.70 -13.29
CA VAL A 561 -7.21 4.73 -12.88
C VAL A 561 -5.85 5.11 -13.47
N GLY A 562 -5.81 5.56 -14.74
CA GLY A 562 -4.58 6.00 -15.40
C GLY A 562 -3.97 7.26 -14.77
N ILE A 563 -4.78 8.28 -14.46
CA ILE A 563 -4.35 9.49 -13.75
C ILE A 563 -3.77 9.11 -12.39
N TYR A 564 -4.48 8.27 -11.62
CA TYR A 564 -4.00 7.78 -10.34
C TYR A 564 -2.66 7.03 -10.47
N GLY A 565 -2.57 6.08 -11.39
CA GLY A 565 -1.37 5.29 -11.61
C GLY A 565 -0.17 6.16 -12.00
N PHE A 566 -0.38 7.16 -12.86
CA PHE A 566 0.66 8.11 -13.24
C PHE A 566 1.15 8.94 -12.05
N CYS A 567 0.24 9.46 -11.21
CA CYS A 567 0.61 10.19 -10.00
C CYS A 567 1.31 9.30 -8.97
N PHE A 568 0.87 8.04 -8.81
CA PHE A 568 1.46 7.10 -7.85
C PHE A 568 2.90 6.70 -8.25
N ILE A 569 3.16 6.48 -9.54
CA ILE A 569 4.49 6.17 -10.05
C ILE A 569 5.45 7.35 -9.84
N ASN A 570 4.97 8.58 -10.02
CA ASN A 570 5.78 9.79 -9.87
C ASN A 570 5.65 10.42 -8.46
N ARG A 571 5.21 9.66 -7.46
CA ARG A 571 4.82 10.23 -6.16
C ARG A 571 5.94 10.99 -5.44
N LEU A 572 7.16 10.46 -5.43
CA LEU A 572 8.30 11.08 -4.73
C LEU A 572 8.65 12.42 -5.40
N TRP A 573 8.76 12.41 -6.74
CA TRP A 573 8.99 13.61 -7.53
C TRP A 573 7.91 14.68 -7.32
N LEU A 574 6.65 14.27 -7.23
CA LEU A 574 5.52 15.17 -6.97
C LEU A 574 5.56 15.78 -5.57
N VAL A 575 5.94 15.01 -4.55
CA VAL A 575 6.07 15.53 -3.17
C VAL A 575 7.25 16.51 -3.09
N ASP A 576 8.38 16.23 -3.75
CA ASP A 576 9.53 17.14 -3.75
C ASP A 576 9.21 18.49 -4.42
N HIS A 577 8.40 18.50 -5.48
CA HIS A 577 8.08 19.73 -6.22
C HIS A 577 6.86 20.48 -5.70
N TYR A 578 5.84 19.76 -5.20
CA TYR A 578 4.55 20.34 -4.84
C TYR A 578 4.14 20.10 -3.39
N GLY A 579 5.04 19.57 -2.55
CA GLY A 579 4.78 19.24 -1.15
C GLY A 579 4.18 20.39 -0.33
N ILE A 580 3.22 20.06 0.52
CA ILE A 580 2.57 21.02 1.42
C ILE A 580 3.42 21.16 2.69
N CYS A 581 4.03 22.34 2.89
CA CYS A 581 4.87 22.65 4.06
C CYS A 581 6.05 21.67 4.26
N PRO A 582 6.92 21.47 3.24
CA PRO A 582 7.96 20.45 3.27
C PRO A 582 8.99 20.65 4.38
N ASN A 583 9.28 21.91 4.75
CA ASN A 583 10.24 22.23 5.80
C ASN A 583 9.77 21.79 7.19
N GLU A 584 8.48 21.91 7.49
CA GLU A 584 7.95 21.45 8.78
C GLU A 584 7.79 19.93 8.81
N ALA A 585 7.41 19.33 7.68
CA ALA A 585 7.41 17.87 7.55
C ALA A 585 8.81 17.29 7.76
N LEU A 586 9.86 17.94 7.23
CA LEU A 586 11.25 17.54 7.43
C LEU A 586 11.65 17.58 8.92
N LYS A 587 11.30 18.65 9.64
CA LYS A 587 11.59 18.74 11.09
C LYS A 587 10.92 17.62 11.88
N ILE A 588 9.69 17.24 11.53
CA ILE A 588 8.99 16.13 12.18
C ILE A 588 9.73 14.81 11.94
N ILE A 589 10.15 14.55 10.70
CA ILE A 589 10.92 13.35 10.34
C ILE A 589 12.27 13.32 11.09
N GLU A 590 12.98 14.45 11.11
CA GLU A 590 14.26 14.58 11.81
C GLU A 590 14.10 14.38 13.33
N THR A 591 13.09 14.99 13.93
CA THR A 591 12.81 14.86 15.37
C THR A 591 12.46 13.41 15.74
N ASP A 592 11.65 12.75 14.92
CA ASP A 592 11.31 11.33 15.09
C ASP A 592 12.56 10.45 14.97
N TYR A 593 13.41 10.70 13.97
CA TYR A 593 14.66 9.97 13.80
C TYR A 593 15.59 10.13 15.02
N LEU A 594 15.80 11.36 15.49
CA LEU A 594 16.65 11.66 16.64
C LEU A 594 16.07 11.14 17.96
N SER A 595 14.75 10.96 18.06
CA SER A 595 14.09 10.37 19.24
C SER A 595 14.43 8.88 19.45
N ASN A 596 15.08 8.24 18.48
CA ASN A 596 15.63 6.89 18.63
C ASN A 596 16.90 6.84 19.46
N VAL A 597 17.53 7.98 19.74
CA VAL A 597 18.76 8.05 20.53
C VAL A 597 18.39 8.21 22.01
N ILE A 598 18.67 7.18 22.80
CA ILE A 598 18.52 7.19 24.24
C ILE A 598 19.88 7.53 24.86
N PRO A 599 19.99 8.62 25.64
CA PRO A 599 21.26 9.00 26.24
C PRO A 599 21.73 7.92 27.20
N GLY A 600 23.03 7.63 27.17
CA GLY A 600 23.70 6.73 28.11
C GLY A 600 24.17 7.46 29.36
N ASN A 601 25.32 7.03 29.90
CA ASN A 601 26.01 7.77 30.95
C ASN A 601 26.50 9.14 30.47
N VAL A 602 26.66 10.08 31.39
CA VAL A 602 27.13 11.43 31.10
C VAL A 602 28.48 11.37 30.37
N GLY A 603 28.51 11.83 29.11
CA GLY A 603 29.71 11.80 28.26
C GLY A 603 30.08 10.40 27.72
N GLY A 604 29.20 9.40 27.88
CA GLY A 604 29.39 8.05 27.39
C GLY A 604 28.56 7.71 26.16
N MET A 605 28.65 6.45 25.72
CA MET A 605 27.95 5.98 24.53
C MET A 605 26.43 6.00 24.72
N GLU A 606 25.71 6.41 23.68
CA GLU A 606 24.24 6.43 23.65
C GLU A 606 23.70 5.15 23.02
N LEU A 607 22.40 4.89 23.14
CA LEU A 607 21.74 3.72 22.57
C LEU A 607 20.76 4.12 21.49
N TRP A 608 20.87 3.50 20.31
CA TRP A 608 19.77 3.49 19.35
C TRP A 608 18.74 2.44 19.72
N ALA A 609 17.55 2.90 20.07
CA ALA A 609 16.40 2.06 20.32
C ALA A 609 15.14 2.66 19.70
N HIS A 610 14.20 1.79 19.30
CA HIS A 610 12.87 2.24 18.94
C HIS A 610 12.18 2.91 20.14
N HIS A 611 11.39 3.95 19.88
CA HIS A 611 10.70 4.71 20.93
C HIS A 611 9.18 4.64 20.78
N GLU A 612 8.49 5.02 21.86
CA GLU A 612 7.04 5.16 21.80
C GLU A 612 6.65 6.41 20.99
N ASP A 613 5.59 6.26 20.20
CA ASP A 613 5.02 7.30 19.34
C ASP A 613 4.47 8.47 20.16
N SER A 614 5.20 9.58 20.14
CA SER A 614 4.86 10.83 20.84
C SER A 614 4.19 11.87 19.92
N ALA A 615 3.96 11.54 18.64
CA ALA A 615 3.52 12.53 17.65
C ALA A 615 2.09 13.03 17.92
N SER A 616 1.91 14.35 17.91
CA SER A 616 0.60 14.97 18.07
C SER A 616 -0.28 14.75 16.83
N MET A 617 -1.61 14.91 16.97
CA MET A 617 -2.52 14.78 15.81
C MET A 617 -2.24 15.83 14.72
N SER A 618 -1.80 17.04 15.09
CA SER A 618 -1.44 18.09 14.13
C SER A 618 -0.22 17.70 13.29
N ASP A 619 0.81 17.13 13.93
CA ASP A 619 2.05 16.73 13.23
C ASP A 619 1.76 15.62 12.23
N ARG A 620 0.90 14.66 12.62
CA ARG A 620 0.43 13.58 11.74
C ARG A 620 -0.29 14.11 10.52
N LEU A 621 -1.18 15.09 10.69
CA LEU A 621 -1.93 15.69 9.59
C LEU A 621 -1.03 16.50 8.66
N LEU A 622 -0.06 17.23 9.21
CA LEU A 622 0.88 18.02 8.42
C LEU A 622 1.80 17.12 7.58
N LEU A 623 2.40 16.11 8.20
CA LEU A 623 3.22 15.13 7.51
C LEU A 623 2.41 14.36 6.45
N PHE A 624 1.17 14.00 6.78
CA PHE A 624 0.26 13.37 5.84
C PHE A 624 -0.06 14.28 4.64
N ALA A 625 -0.36 15.56 4.87
CA ALA A 625 -0.63 16.52 3.82
C ALA A 625 0.57 16.67 2.86
N ASN A 626 1.79 16.73 3.40
CA ASN A 626 3.01 16.81 2.59
C ASN A 626 3.22 15.55 1.74
N GLU A 627 3.32 14.39 2.37
CA GLU A 627 3.73 13.14 1.71
C GLU A 627 2.63 12.53 0.81
N VAL A 628 1.38 12.97 0.98
CA VAL A 628 0.22 12.53 0.19
C VAL A 628 -0.22 13.59 -0.83
N THR A 629 0.60 14.63 -1.07
CA THR A 629 0.35 15.66 -2.09
C THR A 629 0.04 15.05 -3.46
N TRP A 630 0.74 13.98 -3.85
CA TRP A 630 0.51 13.27 -5.11
C TRP A 630 -0.94 12.77 -5.28
N LEU A 631 -1.60 12.36 -4.19
CA LEU A 631 -3.00 11.91 -4.21
C LEU A 631 -3.95 13.10 -4.33
N ILE A 632 -3.64 14.21 -3.65
CA ILE A 632 -4.37 15.47 -3.76
C ILE A 632 -4.35 15.95 -5.22
N LEU A 633 -3.17 15.91 -5.86
CA LEU A 633 -3.02 16.22 -7.28
C LEU A 633 -3.80 15.25 -8.17
N ALA A 634 -3.76 13.94 -7.91
CA ALA A 634 -4.54 12.95 -8.66
C ALA A 634 -6.06 13.24 -8.59
N MET A 635 -6.57 13.59 -7.42
CA MET A 635 -7.97 14.01 -7.23
C MET A 635 -8.27 15.31 -7.99
N GLY A 636 -7.37 16.29 -7.95
CA GLY A 636 -7.49 17.56 -8.67
C GLY A 636 -7.54 17.38 -10.20
N VAL A 637 -6.65 16.56 -10.75
CA VAL A 637 -6.63 16.23 -12.19
C VAL A 637 -7.88 15.45 -12.59
N THR A 638 -8.35 14.54 -11.73
CA THR A 638 -9.62 13.82 -11.95
C THR A 638 -10.82 14.78 -11.98
N PHE A 639 -10.83 15.78 -11.10
CA PHE A 639 -11.85 16.84 -11.12
C PHE A 639 -11.77 17.67 -12.40
N GLY A 640 -10.58 18.07 -12.82
CA GLY A 640 -10.36 18.78 -14.10
C GLY A 640 -10.88 17.98 -15.30
N TYR A 641 -10.56 16.68 -15.36
CA TYR A 641 -11.08 15.77 -16.39
C TYR A 641 -12.62 15.69 -16.39
N ALA A 642 -13.23 15.63 -15.21
CA ALA A 642 -14.68 15.62 -15.06
C ALA A 642 -15.34 16.91 -15.58
N LEU A 643 -14.77 18.06 -15.22
CA LEU A 643 -15.25 19.36 -15.65
C LEU A 643 -15.14 19.52 -17.17
N MET A 644 -13.99 19.15 -17.76
CA MET A 644 -13.77 19.20 -19.21
C MET A 644 -14.76 18.30 -19.96
N THR A 645 -15.05 17.11 -19.42
CA THR A 645 -16.07 16.22 -20.00
C THR A 645 -17.46 16.85 -19.98
N LYS A 646 -17.83 17.50 -18.86
CA LYS A 646 -19.12 18.21 -18.76
C LYS A 646 -19.23 19.35 -19.78
N ILE A 647 -18.18 20.17 -19.90
CA ILE A 647 -18.12 21.28 -20.86
C ILE A 647 -18.25 20.75 -22.29
N ALA A 648 -17.52 19.69 -22.64
CA ALA A 648 -17.58 19.08 -23.96
C ALA A 648 -18.98 18.54 -24.30
N VAL A 649 -19.64 17.85 -23.37
CA VAL A 649 -21.02 17.35 -23.55
C VAL A 649 -21.99 18.50 -23.77
N HIS A 650 -21.88 19.57 -22.98
CA HIS A 650 -22.74 20.75 -23.13
C HIS A 650 -22.49 21.47 -24.47
N ALA A 651 -21.24 21.63 -24.89
CA ALA A 651 -20.89 22.23 -26.17
C ALA A 651 -21.44 21.44 -27.36
N ILE A 652 -21.35 20.10 -27.32
CA ILE A 652 -21.91 19.22 -28.36
C ILE A 652 -23.45 19.32 -28.39
N ALA A 653 -24.11 19.31 -27.23
CA ALA A 653 -25.55 19.45 -27.14
C ALA A 653 -26.02 20.81 -27.70
N HIS A 654 -25.33 21.89 -27.36
CA HIS A 654 -25.61 23.22 -27.87
C HIS A 654 -25.42 23.32 -29.40
N ALA A 655 -24.33 22.75 -29.93
CA ALA A 655 -24.07 22.70 -31.37
C ALA A 655 -25.17 21.93 -32.12
N LYS A 656 -25.64 20.79 -31.57
CA LYS A 656 -26.76 20.04 -32.14
C LYS A 656 -28.05 20.86 -32.14
N ASN A 657 -28.36 21.56 -31.05
CA ASN A 657 -29.55 22.43 -30.97
C ASN A 657 -29.50 23.55 -32.00
N ILE A 658 -28.33 24.18 -32.23
CA ILE A 658 -28.15 25.18 -33.29
C ILE A 658 -28.34 24.56 -34.69
N ALA A 659 -27.77 23.38 -34.94
CA ALA A 659 -27.90 22.70 -36.23
C ALA A 659 -29.35 22.33 -36.55
N VAL A 660 -30.09 21.85 -35.54
CA VAL A 660 -31.53 21.58 -35.67
C VAL A 660 -32.29 22.87 -35.92
N SER A 661 -32.05 23.94 -35.16
CA SER A 661 -32.70 25.25 -35.36
C SER A 661 -32.45 25.82 -36.76
N ARG A 662 -31.22 25.74 -37.30
CA ARG A 662 -30.92 26.15 -38.68
C ARG A 662 -31.69 25.35 -39.72
N ARG A 663 -31.90 24.04 -39.50
CA ARG A 663 -32.65 23.16 -40.41
C ARG A 663 -34.14 23.52 -40.45
N TRP A 664 -34.72 23.96 -39.34
CA TRP A 664 -36.11 24.45 -39.30
C TRP A 664 -36.28 25.79 -40.05
N ILE A 665 -35.27 26.67 -40.02
CA ILE A 665 -35.30 27.95 -40.75
C ILE A 665 -35.21 27.73 -42.27
N THR A 666 -34.46 26.72 -42.73
CA THR A 666 -34.36 26.40 -44.17
C THR A 666 -35.61 25.72 -44.73
N VAL A 667 -36.39 25.00 -43.90
CA VAL A 667 -37.65 24.37 -44.34
C VAL A 667 -38.78 25.40 -44.47
N HIS A 668 -38.81 26.43 -43.63
CA HIS A 668 -39.81 27.51 -43.74
C HIS A 668 -39.54 28.51 -44.88
N SER A 669 -38.31 28.60 -45.40
CA SER A 669 -38.02 29.47 -46.56
C SER A 669 -38.33 28.85 -47.92
N VAL A 670 -38.61 27.54 -47.99
CA VAL A 670 -38.92 26.83 -49.25
C VAL A 670 -40.43 26.74 -49.52
N SER A 671 -41.30 27.05 -48.55
CA SER A 671 -42.76 26.95 -48.71
C SER A 671 -43.44 28.22 -49.26
N HIS A 672 -42.71 29.21 -49.77
CA HIS A 672 -43.29 30.47 -50.27
C HIS A 672 -42.99 30.87 -51.73
N LEU A 673 -42.38 29.99 -52.55
CA LEU A 673 -42.27 30.23 -54.00
C LEU A 673 -42.82 29.04 -54.81
N SER A 674 -44.14 29.03 -55.01
CA SER A 674 -44.78 28.39 -56.15
C SER A 674 -45.98 29.24 -56.56
N GLY A 675 -45.83 30.02 -57.64
CA GLY A 675 -46.88 30.88 -58.16
C GLY A 675 -46.44 31.77 -59.33
N SER A 676 -46.57 31.23 -60.55
CA SER A 676 -46.80 31.89 -61.86
C SER A 676 -45.74 32.80 -62.52
N THR A 677 -45.19 32.28 -63.63
CA THR A 677 -45.06 32.84 -65.00
C THR A 677 -44.60 34.29 -65.23
N GLY A 678 -43.58 34.45 -66.09
CA GLY A 678 -43.43 35.67 -66.92
C GLY A 678 -41.99 35.97 -67.36
N LEU A 679 -41.72 35.85 -68.65
CA LEU A 679 -40.45 36.14 -69.34
C LEU A 679 -39.92 37.56 -69.12
N SER A 680 -38.62 37.72 -68.85
CA SER A 680 -37.63 38.31 -69.80
C SER A 680 -36.41 38.95 -69.12
N ARG A 681 -35.25 38.68 -69.74
CA ARG A 681 -34.00 39.46 -69.80
C ARG A 681 -33.10 39.65 -68.56
N LEU A 682 -31.97 38.93 -68.64
CA LEU A 682 -30.58 39.40 -68.50
C LEU A 682 -30.36 40.84 -67.97
N SER A 683 -29.58 40.96 -66.88
CA SER A 683 -28.33 41.76 -66.85
C SER A 683 -27.67 41.77 -65.45
N GLN A 684 -26.39 41.41 -65.42
CA GLN A 684 -25.30 41.93 -64.58
C GLN A 684 -25.10 41.50 -63.11
N MET A 685 -24.11 40.60 -62.98
CA MET A 685 -22.97 40.59 -62.06
C MET A 685 -22.69 41.87 -61.22
N THR A 686 -22.39 41.68 -59.92
CA THR A 686 -21.09 41.93 -59.24
C THR A 686 -21.34 41.90 -57.71
N ALA A 687 -20.78 40.94 -56.97
CA ALA A 687 -19.48 40.96 -56.29
C ALA A 687 -19.39 41.84 -55.03
N ARG A 688 -19.14 41.14 -53.90
CA ARG A 688 -18.15 41.45 -52.85
C ARG A 688 -18.46 42.46 -51.70
N VAL A 689 -18.29 41.89 -50.49
CA VAL A 689 -17.37 42.32 -49.40
C VAL A 689 -17.94 43.18 -48.26
N ALA A 690 -17.70 42.66 -47.04
CA ALA A 690 -17.50 43.32 -45.73
C ALA A 690 -18.64 44.23 -45.22
N SER A 691 -18.88 44.50 -43.95
CA SER A 691 -18.45 44.13 -42.59
C SER A 691 -19.29 45.05 -41.69
N ASP A 692 -19.13 44.94 -40.38
CA ASP A 692 -19.48 45.94 -39.36
C ASP A 692 -20.94 45.91 -38.85
N ILE A 693 -21.20 45.44 -37.63
CA ILE A 693 -20.89 45.98 -36.28
C ILE A 693 -21.97 46.97 -35.80
N ALA A 694 -22.58 46.57 -34.67
CA ALA A 694 -23.12 47.35 -33.56
C ALA A 694 -24.49 48.07 -33.62
N ILE A 695 -25.37 47.61 -32.72
CA ILE A 695 -26.13 48.35 -31.68
C ILE A 695 -27.09 49.47 -32.15
N HIS A 696 -28.41 49.24 -32.06
CA HIS A 696 -29.27 49.86 -31.02
C HIS A 696 -30.73 49.39 -31.11
N ALA A 697 -31.36 49.34 -29.95
CA ALA A 697 -32.71 48.89 -29.64
C ALA A 697 -33.82 49.77 -30.22
N PHE A 698 -34.97 49.16 -30.55
CA PHE A 698 -36.32 49.73 -30.38
C PHE A 698 -37.36 48.59 -30.48
N THR A 699 -38.06 48.29 -29.38
CA THR A 699 -39.45 47.79 -29.35
C THR A 699 -40.41 49.00 -29.44
N PRO A 700 -41.74 48.89 -29.71
CA PRO A 700 -42.65 47.73 -29.79
C PRO A 700 -43.52 47.73 -31.09
N THR A 701 -44.39 46.77 -31.44
CA THR A 701 -45.80 46.62 -30.95
C THR A 701 -46.53 45.54 -31.79
N VAL A 702 -47.09 44.51 -31.13
CA VAL A 702 -48.37 43.74 -31.38
C VAL A 702 -48.57 43.06 -32.76
N ALA A 703 -48.82 41.74 -32.90
CA ALA A 703 -49.94 40.92 -32.39
C ALA A 703 -49.61 39.38 -32.35
N PRO A 704 -50.38 38.53 -31.65
CA PRO A 704 -49.97 37.19 -31.21
C PRO A 704 -50.39 36.05 -32.16
N PRO A 705 -49.64 34.94 -32.27
CA PRO A 705 -50.18 33.70 -32.77
C PRO A 705 -50.76 32.85 -31.62
N THR A 706 -52.08 32.71 -31.67
CA THR A 706 -52.94 31.59 -31.27
C THR A 706 -52.31 30.51 -30.38
N LYS A 707 -52.69 30.52 -29.10
CA LYS A 707 -52.54 29.40 -28.15
C LYS A 707 -53.16 28.13 -28.72
N VAL A 708 -52.33 27.12 -28.99
CA VAL A 708 -52.78 25.72 -28.99
C VAL A 708 -52.85 25.28 -27.52
N GLN A 709 -54.03 24.88 -27.07
CA GLN A 709 -54.26 24.37 -25.71
C GLN A 709 -53.41 23.10 -25.47
N PRO A 710 -52.61 23.03 -24.40
CA PRO A 710 -52.11 21.76 -23.91
C PRO A 710 -53.26 20.98 -23.28
N VAL A 711 -53.41 19.73 -23.69
CA VAL A 711 -54.32 18.76 -23.08
C VAL A 711 -53.96 18.60 -21.60
N ASP A 712 -54.96 18.81 -20.74
CA ASP A 712 -54.86 18.67 -19.29
C ASP A 712 -54.38 17.27 -18.90
N VAL A 713 -53.20 17.21 -18.28
CA VAL A 713 -52.75 16.05 -17.49
C VAL A 713 -53.20 16.30 -16.04
N PRO A 714 -53.93 15.39 -15.38
CA PRO A 714 -54.39 15.61 -14.03
C PRO A 714 -53.21 15.76 -13.05
N ASN A 715 -53.22 16.88 -12.33
CA ASN A 715 -52.40 17.12 -11.15
C ASN A 715 -52.60 16.00 -10.11
N SER A 716 -51.57 15.16 -9.91
CA SER A 716 -51.44 14.33 -8.72
C SER A 716 -50.52 15.01 -7.71
N ASN A 717 -51.01 16.12 -7.14
CA ASN A 717 -50.49 16.68 -5.89
C ASN A 717 -51.03 15.87 -4.70
N ILE A 718 -50.65 14.60 -4.57
CA ILE A 718 -50.83 13.82 -3.33
C ILE A 718 -49.68 12.81 -3.22
N LEU A 719 -48.54 13.23 -2.68
CA LEU A 719 -47.90 12.60 -1.52
C LEU A 719 -46.65 13.40 -1.10
N GLY A 720 -46.65 13.82 0.16
CA GLY A 720 -45.63 14.68 0.74
C GLY A 720 -44.26 14.00 0.94
N LYS A 721 -43.29 14.87 1.21
CA LYS A 721 -41.93 14.58 1.69
C LYS A 721 -41.88 13.34 2.60
N SER A 722 -41.09 12.34 2.21
CA SER A 722 -40.18 11.70 3.16
C SER A 722 -38.96 11.14 2.44
N ASP A 723 -37.84 11.33 3.11
CA ASP A 723 -36.47 10.98 2.78
C ASP A 723 -36.24 9.46 2.83
N GLN A 724 -37.11 8.67 2.20
CA GLN A 724 -37.07 7.21 2.28
C GLN A 724 -36.27 6.56 1.12
N ARG A 725 -35.03 6.22 1.48
CA ARG A 725 -34.27 5.01 1.09
C ARG A 725 -33.98 4.82 -0.41
N HIS A 726 -32.84 5.38 -0.79
CA HIS A 726 -32.03 5.17 -2.00
C HIS A 726 -31.92 3.72 -2.55
N TRP A 727 -32.15 2.68 -1.75
CA TRP A 727 -32.19 1.28 -2.22
C TRP A 727 -33.37 1.02 -3.17
N MET A 728 -34.45 1.80 -3.06
CA MET A 728 -35.59 1.71 -3.97
C MET A 728 -35.32 2.35 -5.35
N ARG A 729 -34.27 3.17 -5.50
CA ARG A 729 -34.02 3.91 -6.77
C ARG A 729 -33.32 3.08 -7.85
N ARG A 730 -32.55 2.04 -7.48
CA ARG A 730 -32.11 0.98 -8.43
C ARG A 730 -33.22 -0.04 -8.70
N SER A 731 -34.24 -0.05 -7.85
CA SER A 731 -35.47 -0.80 -7.99
C SER A 731 -36.58 0.13 -8.55
N SER A 732 -36.31 0.93 -9.57
CA SER A 732 -37.38 1.75 -10.20
C SER A 732 -38.32 0.92 -11.08
N LEU A 733 -37.98 -0.36 -11.33
CA LEU A 733 -38.89 -1.39 -11.85
C LEU A 733 -40.17 -1.54 -10.99
N TYR A 734 -40.22 -0.87 -9.83
CA TYR A 734 -41.20 -0.97 -8.77
C TYR A 734 -42.03 0.32 -8.62
N ASP A 735 -41.79 1.34 -9.46
CA ASP A 735 -42.62 2.54 -9.50
C ASP A 735 -44.04 2.19 -10.01
N GLY A 736 -45.07 2.88 -9.55
CA GLY A 736 -46.48 2.57 -9.87
C GLY A 736 -46.73 2.52 -11.38
N MET A 737 -47.62 1.63 -11.83
CA MET A 737 -48.05 1.61 -13.24
C MET A 737 -48.70 2.96 -13.56
N THR A 738 -48.14 3.65 -14.54
CA THR A 738 -48.76 4.86 -15.10
C THR A 738 -49.72 4.47 -16.22
N HIS A 739 -50.72 5.30 -16.52
CA HIS A 739 -51.63 5.06 -17.65
C HIS A 739 -50.94 5.01 -19.03
N LEU A 740 -49.66 5.44 -19.10
CA LEU A 740 -48.81 5.37 -20.29
C LEU A 740 -48.05 4.03 -20.40
N ASP A 741 -48.01 3.22 -19.33
CA ASP A 741 -47.42 1.89 -19.36
C ASP A 741 -48.43 0.90 -19.97
N VAL A 742 -48.36 0.70 -21.28
CA VAL A 742 -49.00 -0.44 -21.94
C VAL A 742 -48.36 -1.73 -21.39
N ASP A 743 -49.06 -2.87 -21.42
CA ASP A 743 -48.76 -4.11 -20.67
C ASP A 743 -47.29 -4.59 -20.62
N ASN A 744 -46.41 -4.12 -21.51
CA ASN A 744 -45.00 -4.53 -21.63
C ASN A 744 -44.02 -3.36 -21.90
N THR A 745 -44.26 -2.12 -21.46
CA THR A 745 -43.27 -0.99 -21.62
C THR A 745 -42.63 -0.55 -20.31
N ARG A 746 -43.00 -1.19 -19.19
CA ARG A 746 -42.55 -0.81 -17.84
C ARG A 746 -41.06 -1.03 -17.67
N VAL A 747 -40.52 -2.16 -18.11
CA VAL A 747 -39.09 -2.44 -18.00
C VAL A 747 -38.33 -1.43 -18.85
N GLU A 748 -38.69 -1.26 -20.12
CA GLU A 748 -38.11 -0.27 -21.03
C GLU A 748 -38.09 1.16 -20.45
N ARG A 749 -39.22 1.64 -19.88
CA ARG A 749 -39.30 2.96 -19.22
C ARG A 749 -38.42 3.05 -17.98
N CYS A 750 -38.42 2.01 -17.14
CA CYS A 750 -37.64 1.98 -15.91
C CYS A 750 -36.14 1.90 -16.20
N VAL A 751 -35.74 1.07 -17.16
CA VAL A 751 -34.37 1.05 -17.69
C VAL A 751 -34.05 2.42 -18.29
N GLY A 752 -35.00 3.01 -19.03
CA GLY A 752 -34.95 4.36 -19.64
C GLY A 752 -34.45 5.39 -18.66
N MET A 753 -35.22 5.52 -17.58
CA MET A 753 -34.96 6.46 -16.52
C MET A 753 -33.68 6.11 -15.75
N VAL A 754 -33.48 4.86 -15.35
CA VAL A 754 -32.32 4.48 -14.52
C VAL A 754 -31.02 4.64 -15.27
N VAL A 755 -30.97 4.17 -16.51
CA VAL A 755 -29.79 4.28 -17.35
C VAL A 755 -29.57 5.74 -17.75
N GLY A 756 -30.61 6.48 -18.13
CA GLY A 756 -30.52 7.93 -18.40
C GLY A 756 -30.02 8.76 -17.22
N HIS A 757 -30.35 8.36 -15.99
CA HIS A 757 -29.86 8.97 -14.76
C HIS A 757 -28.59 8.31 -14.17
N MET A 758 -28.01 7.32 -14.87
CA MET A 758 -26.82 6.64 -14.39
C MET A 758 -25.61 7.56 -14.55
N THR A 759 -25.13 8.06 -13.42
CA THR A 759 -23.91 8.85 -13.27
C THR A 759 -22.79 7.98 -12.71
N GLY A 760 -21.54 8.35 -12.96
CA GLY A 760 -20.38 7.61 -12.45
C GLY A 760 -19.51 7.04 -13.55
N PHE A 761 -18.83 5.94 -13.23
CA PHE A 761 -17.89 5.31 -14.15
C PHE A 761 -18.63 4.31 -15.02
N VAL A 762 -18.85 4.65 -16.28
CA VAL A 762 -19.61 3.84 -17.23
C VAL A 762 -18.88 3.82 -18.58
N ALA A 763 -18.60 2.62 -19.09
CA ALA A 763 -18.04 2.42 -20.41
C ALA A 763 -19.04 2.78 -21.52
N SER A 764 -18.52 3.01 -22.73
CA SER A 764 -19.36 3.30 -23.89
C SER A 764 -20.33 2.15 -24.16
N THR A 765 -21.62 2.41 -23.99
CA THR A 765 -22.69 1.41 -24.04
C THR A 765 -23.85 1.88 -24.90
N THR A 766 -24.42 0.94 -25.66
CA THR A 766 -25.70 1.11 -26.36
C THR A 766 -26.77 0.62 -25.40
N ASP A 767 -27.60 1.52 -24.90
CA ASP A 767 -28.53 1.20 -23.82
C ASP A 767 -29.87 0.60 -24.33
N TYR A 768 -30.23 0.97 -25.56
CA TYR A 768 -31.43 0.48 -26.27
C TYR A 768 -31.09 -0.05 -27.66
N VAL A 769 -31.91 -0.98 -28.14
CA VAL A 769 -31.91 -1.42 -29.54
C VAL A 769 -33.32 -1.24 -30.07
N ALA A 770 -33.47 -0.39 -31.09
CA ALA A 770 -34.73 -0.27 -31.81
C ALA A 770 -34.79 -1.33 -32.91
N GLU A 771 -35.81 -2.18 -32.87
CA GLU A 771 -36.11 -3.14 -33.94
C GLU A 771 -37.33 -2.63 -34.71
N VAL A 772 -37.18 -2.48 -36.02
CA VAL A 772 -38.27 -2.06 -36.91
C VAL A 772 -38.90 -3.33 -37.50
N GLN A 773 -40.15 -3.60 -37.14
CA GLN A 773 -40.92 -4.73 -37.66
C GLN A 773 -42.15 -4.20 -38.39
N GLY A 774 -42.02 -4.03 -39.72
CA GLY A 774 -43.02 -3.32 -40.53
C GLY A 774 -43.08 -1.83 -40.18
N ASP A 775 -44.29 -1.27 -40.07
CA ASP A 775 -44.51 0.15 -39.69
C ASP A 775 -44.34 0.45 -38.19
N LYS A 776 -44.02 -0.57 -37.37
CA LYS A 776 -43.89 -0.42 -35.91
C LYS A 776 -42.43 -0.52 -35.48
N THR A 777 -41.90 0.55 -34.91
CA THR A 777 -40.62 0.56 -34.20
C THR A 777 -40.83 0.12 -32.76
N ARG A 778 -40.18 -0.99 -32.35
CA ARG A 778 -40.18 -1.47 -30.96
C ARG A 778 -38.80 -1.23 -30.35
N VAL A 779 -38.76 -0.80 -29.09
CA VAL A 779 -37.52 -0.42 -28.41
C VAL A 779 -37.21 -1.45 -27.33
N TYR A 780 -36.19 -2.28 -27.54
CA TYR A 780 -35.77 -3.27 -26.55
C TYR A 780 -34.64 -2.72 -25.68
N VAL A 781 -34.59 -3.21 -24.44
CA VAL A 781 -33.42 -3.04 -23.57
C VAL A 781 -32.28 -3.87 -24.14
N SER A 782 -31.12 -3.24 -24.35
CA SER A 782 -29.95 -3.96 -24.86
C SER A 782 -29.34 -4.88 -23.80
N LEU A 783 -28.49 -5.82 -24.23
CA LEU A 783 -27.67 -6.67 -23.34
C LEU A 783 -26.85 -5.83 -22.34
N SER A 784 -26.28 -4.71 -22.82
CA SER A 784 -25.50 -3.79 -21.99
C SER A 784 -26.36 -3.00 -21.01
N GLY A 785 -27.55 -2.57 -21.43
CA GLY A 785 -28.51 -1.90 -20.55
C GLY A 785 -28.96 -2.81 -19.40
N LEU A 786 -29.25 -4.08 -19.70
CA LEU A 786 -29.63 -5.07 -18.69
C LEU A 786 -28.50 -5.35 -17.68
N TRP A 787 -27.27 -5.48 -18.16
CA TRP A 787 -26.10 -5.65 -17.30
C TRP A 787 -25.84 -4.42 -16.42
N LEU A 788 -25.95 -3.21 -16.96
CA LEU A 788 -25.76 -1.96 -16.20
C LEU A 788 -26.78 -1.80 -15.07
N LEU A 789 -28.00 -2.32 -15.25
CA LEU A 789 -28.99 -2.38 -14.19
C LEU A 789 -28.66 -3.40 -13.09
N GLY A 790 -27.70 -4.30 -13.35
CA GLY A 790 -27.28 -5.32 -12.41
C GLY A 790 -28.12 -6.59 -12.45
N PHE A 791 -28.70 -6.94 -13.59
CA PHE A 791 -29.49 -8.16 -13.77
C PHE A 791 -28.87 -9.14 -14.77
N VAL A 792 -29.14 -10.42 -14.57
CA VAL A 792 -28.78 -11.53 -15.46
C VAL A 792 -29.95 -12.50 -15.61
N VAL A 793 -30.02 -13.16 -16.76
CA VAL A 793 -31.05 -14.16 -17.05
C VAL A 793 -30.54 -15.55 -16.66
N VAL A 794 -31.28 -16.23 -15.80
CA VAL A 794 -31.03 -17.61 -15.37
C VAL A 794 -31.94 -18.56 -16.16
N ASN A 795 -31.33 -19.46 -16.93
CA ASN A 795 -32.00 -20.53 -17.68
C ASN A 795 -33.19 -20.04 -18.54
N ASP A 796 -33.09 -18.84 -19.11
CA ASP A 796 -34.12 -18.21 -19.95
C ASP A 796 -35.50 -18.05 -19.30
N ARG A 797 -35.60 -18.25 -17.99
CA ARG A 797 -36.87 -18.28 -17.24
C ARG A 797 -36.94 -17.24 -16.13
N LEU A 798 -35.80 -16.84 -15.57
CA LEU A 798 -35.76 -15.94 -14.42
C LEU A 798 -34.78 -14.79 -14.65
N LEU A 799 -35.19 -13.57 -14.29
CA LEU A 799 -34.33 -12.40 -14.25
C LEU A 799 -33.94 -12.14 -12.79
N VAL A 800 -32.65 -12.28 -12.47
CA VAL A 800 -32.11 -12.23 -11.11
C VAL A 800 -31.03 -11.16 -11.02
N ALA A 801 -30.93 -10.49 -9.87
CA ALA A 801 -29.87 -9.51 -9.65
C ALA A 801 -28.50 -10.21 -9.55
N ILE A 802 -27.46 -9.62 -10.14
CA ILE A 802 -26.10 -10.22 -10.20
C ILE A 802 -25.55 -10.52 -8.80
N ASN A 803 -25.75 -9.60 -7.86
CA ASN A 803 -25.29 -9.78 -6.48
C ASN A 803 -26.03 -10.92 -5.74
N ASP A 804 -27.24 -11.27 -6.19
CA ASP A 804 -28.05 -12.33 -5.57
C ASP A 804 -27.70 -13.72 -6.11
N ILE A 805 -26.96 -13.82 -7.21
CA ILE A 805 -26.54 -15.11 -7.79
C ILE A 805 -25.71 -15.92 -6.79
N VAL A 806 -24.81 -15.28 -6.03
CA VAL A 806 -24.01 -15.99 -5.01
C VAL A 806 -24.90 -16.52 -3.89
N PHE A 807 -25.88 -15.73 -3.44
CA PHE A 807 -26.82 -16.17 -2.41
C PHE A 807 -27.75 -17.26 -2.91
N LEU A 808 -28.14 -17.21 -4.19
CA LEU A 808 -28.91 -18.27 -4.84
C LEU A 808 -28.12 -19.58 -4.91
N VAL A 809 -26.84 -19.52 -5.31
CA VAL A 809 -25.93 -20.68 -5.30
C VAL A 809 -25.81 -21.26 -3.88
N LEU A 810 -25.59 -20.41 -2.87
CA LEU A 810 -25.47 -20.84 -1.48
C LEU A 810 -26.76 -21.49 -0.96
N ASN A 811 -27.91 -20.90 -1.26
CA ASN A 811 -29.21 -21.44 -0.89
C ASN A 811 -29.46 -22.84 -1.50
N ILE A 812 -29.05 -23.06 -2.75
CA ILE A 812 -29.19 -24.34 -3.46
C ILE A 812 -28.22 -25.39 -2.90
N ILE A 813 -26.97 -25.01 -2.62
CA ILE A 813 -25.93 -25.94 -2.12
C ILE A 813 -26.19 -26.36 -0.67
N LEU A 814 -26.69 -25.45 0.17
CA LEU A 814 -26.89 -25.68 1.62
C LEU A 814 -28.31 -26.12 2.00
N PRO A 815 -29.11 -26.58 1.03
CA PRO A 815 -30.59 -26.58 1.01
C PRO A 815 -31.34 -25.71 2.06
N TRP A 816 -30.81 -24.54 2.41
CA TRP A 816 -31.33 -23.70 3.49
C TRP A 816 -31.71 -22.32 2.97
N HIS A 817 -32.75 -21.74 3.56
CA HIS A 817 -33.18 -20.36 3.29
C HIS A 817 -32.28 -19.34 4.00
N LEU A 818 -30.99 -19.31 3.65
CA LEU A 818 -30.03 -18.38 4.27
C LEU A 818 -30.38 -16.92 3.96
N VAL A 819 -30.73 -16.64 2.71
CA VAL A 819 -31.08 -15.29 2.25
C VAL A 819 -32.30 -15.35 1.32
N ARG A 820 -33.25 -14.42 1.48
CA ARG A 820 -34.39 -14.31 0.56
C ARG A 820 -33.91 -13.70 -0.75
N VAL A 821 -33.91 -14.50 -1.82
CA VAL A 821 -33.58 -14.06 -3.18
C VAL A 821 -34.87 -13.86 -3.96
N TYR A 822 -34.94 -12.79 -4.73
CA TYR A 822 -36.12 -12.44 -5.51
C TYR A 822 -35.76 -12.24 -6.99
N GLY A 823 -36.68 -12.59 -7.89
CA GLY A 823 -36.50 -12.42 -9.33
C GLY A 823 -37.81 -12.24 -10.09
N PHE A 824 -37.70 -11.95 -11.38
CA PHE A 824 -38.86 -11.82 -12.28
C PHE A 824 -38.94 -13.03 -13.20
N ALA A 825 -40.13 -13.58 -13.40
CA ALA A 825 -40.33 -14.62 -14.40
C ALA A 825 -40.21 -14.03 -15.81
N LEU A 826 -39.61 -14.77 -16.73
CA LEU A 826 -39.45 -14.40 -18.14
C LEU A 826 -40.33 -15.30 -19.00
N HIS A 827 -41.12 -14.68 -19.87
CA HIS A 827 -41.90 -15.37 -20.89
C HIS A 827 -41.38 -14.93 -22.26
N GLY A 828 -40.39 -15.65 -22.78
CA GLY A 828 -39.67 -15.25 -23.99
C GLY A 828 -38.80 -14.01 -23.74
N GLN A 829 -39.14 -12.89 -24.38
CA GLN A 829 -38.47 -11.60 -24.18
C GLN A 829 -39.21 -10.68 -23.21
N VAL A 830 -40.39 -11.09 -22.70
CA VAL A 830 -41.24 -10.26 -21.84
C VAL A 830 -40.99 -10.56 -20.37
N VAL A 831 -40.71 -9.52 -19.59
CA VAL A 831 -40.50 -9.61 -18.14
C VAL A 831 -41.84 -9.55 -17.41
N ALA A 832 -42.06 -10.47 -16.47
CA ALA A 832 -43.27 -10.48 -15.65
C ALA A 832 -43.40 -9.21 -14.79
N LYS A 833 -44.64 -8.74 -14.61
CA LYS A 833 -44.94 -7.49 -13.90
C LYS A 833 -44.61 -7.50 -12.41
N ARG A 834 -44.59 -8.69 -11.79
CA ARG A 834 -44.37 -8.86 -10.35
C ARG A 834 -43.14 -9.72 -10.09
N GLN A 835 -42.34 -9.26 -9.14
CA GLN A 835 -41.24 -10.04 -8.59
C GLN A 835 -41.80 -11.14 -7.69
N HIS A 836 -41.18 -12.31 -7.71
CA HIS A 836 -41.49 -13.40 -6.78
C HIS A 836 -40.21 -13.86 -6.08
N GLN A 837 -40.36 -14.40 -4.88
CA GLN A 837 -39.27 -15.04 -4.16
C GLN A 837 -38.90 -16.34 -4.88
N ILE A 838 -37.61 -16.57 -5.10
CA ILE A 838 -37.10 -17.80 -5.69
C ILE A 838 -36.78 -18.76 -4.55
N PHE A 839 -37.43 -19.92 -4.53
CA PHE A 839 -37.13 -20.96 -3.55
C PHE A 839 -35.95 -21.83 -4.03
N PRO A 840 -35.13 -22.39 -3.12
CA PRO A 840 -34.00 -23.25 -3.49
C PRO A 840 -34.41 -24.45 -4.36
N ASN A 841 -35.65 -24.92 -4.23
CA ASN A 841 -36.20 -26.04 -4.99
C ASN A 841 -36.65 -25.65 -6.41
N ASP A 842 -36.82 -24.35 -6.69
CA ASP A 842 -37.32 -23.87 -7.99
C ASP A 842 -36.22 -23.83 -9.06
N VAL A 843 -34.95 -23.82 -8.65
CA VAL A 843 -33.79 -23.68 -9.52
C VAL A 843 -32.76 -24.77 -9.20
N GLN A 844 -32.36 -25.54 -10.21
CA GLN A 844 -31.34 -26.57 -10.03
C GLN A 844 -29.93 -26.01 -10.26
N LEU A 845 -28.91 -26.58 -9.60
CA LEU A 845 -27.52 -26.11 -9.71
C LEU A 845 -27.02 -26.11 -11.17
N PHE A 846 -27.46 -27.06 -12.00
CA PHE A 846 -27.07 -27.10 -13.42
C PHE A 846 -27.72 -25.96 -14.23
N GLU A 847 -28.88 -25.44 -13.82
CA GLU A 847 -29.55 -24.33 -14.49
C GLU A 847 -28.78 -23.01 -14.30
N LEU A 848 -28.05 -22.88 -13.18
CA LEU A 848 -27.13 -21.77 -12.95
C LEU A 848 -25.90 -21.81 -13.85
N ARG A 849 -25.62 -22.92 -14.54
CA ARG A 849 -24.62 -22.93 -15.62
C ARG A 849 -25.11 -22.14 -16.84
N ASN A 850 -26.42 -21.99 -17.02
CA ASN A 850 -27.06 -21.32 -18.15
C ASN A 850 -27.38 -19.84 -17.83
N LEU A 851 -26.39 -19.10 -17.30
CA LEU A 851 -26.50 -17.64 -17.19
C LEU A 851 -26.30 -16.99 -18.55
N SER A 852 -27.20 -16.11 -18.93
CA SER A 852 -27.17 -15.39 -20.21
C SER A 852 -27.64 -13.94 -20.06
N LEU A 853 -27.52 -13.18 -21.14
CA LEU A 853 -28.18 -11.88 -21.31
C LEU A 853 -29.06 -11.97 -22.56
N LYS A 854 -30.24 -11.34 -22.50
CA LYS A 854 -31.16 -11.25 -23.63
C LYS A 854 -31.65 -9.82 -23.79
N THR A 855 -32.07 -9.48 -25.00
CA THR A 855 -32.85 -8.27 -25.23
C THR A 855 -34.23 -8.47 -24.61
N LEU A 856 -34.62 -7.57 -23.71
CA LEU A 856 -35.84 -7.71 -22.90
C LEU A 856 -36.80 -6.54 -23.12
N ARG A 857 -38.06 -6.83 -22.83
CA ARG A 857 -39.21 -5.95 -22.94
C ARG A 857 -40.06 -5.97 -21.66
#